data_AF-A0A024SCA0-F1
#
_entry.id   AF-A0A024SCA0-F1
#
_cell.length_a   1.000
_cell.length_b   1.000
_cell.length_c   1.000
_cell.angle_alpha   90.00
_cell.angle_beta   90.00
_cell.angle_gamma   90.00
#
_symmetry.space_group_name_H-M   'P 1'
#
loop_
_entity.id
_entity.type
_entity.pdbx_description
1 polymer ?
#
loop_
_entity_poly.entity_id
_entity_poly.type
_entity_poly.pdbx_seq_one_letter_code
_entity_poly.pdbx_strand_id
1 'polypeptide(L)'
;MDNQQPSPKSTRHIDRERKRAARACDGCRRQKERCDGGVPCRRCFRLGRQCDFTSRASVDTESQAGSGSRPGANTSSEQAKRLEYLERIVQGYVGSKDALDLETLKSLAQGAEKRRNSPRPADISSQSSEFDGVDEKFDIQPLHGNVTHYSGEFSHWNFSMRIKKWIDQSVPNDASNYPSKSATTFKEYYRAEELQSHSDAMGLLSLLPPRPIADFLVYSFFKHAQTNYFFVEQNWLRAKLDLAYENSAAFTRRDVGVVCIIFAILAIGTQFAYLESLVDGVENPTEKGSDAFTEDAVGVLFYQQACRLLSDVITVSSLECVQACLLLGIYTLPVDASGLAYIYLNLALKLAIQNGMHRKYPVENRDADIVETRNRVWWTVYTIEKRVGIFHGRPMSISSTDVDADFPVHHPDLWSSTSQTDTAHILATFELNQQLSKLSREITILRSLPKHEVPEGLKRLAQLHRELKSWWDALPVDIFCKEFTSQSKISRKHMHLQLEYCLVRMFVGRVFIFPEAGLRDGSSPATSANAPSSASLSKKGTRSTLVADCVEAALSVIDTCRCLRNTIGLARASYTEFSSCRAALMVVTTQCLAQKTYMFRQALRDGLSMLKEMSTGSLSAHSEMSLIEAFEQAIANMNAQEQTTSSMVSESEYAKFKKWEQLWKNDAPTVTESVDGSVQGKQVPTAPPEPEPPRPMPEAPKEEGMMMPSSTPFFGVDGHFASFPQSLDDFTAFFGNEFGTNIDSGHG
;
A
#
# COMPACT_ATOMS: atom_id res chain seq x y z
N MET A 1 60.95 -3.65 28.58
CA MET A 1 59.66 -4.09 29.10
C MET A 1 58.65 -3.98 27.98
N ASP A 2 58.41 -5.14 27.37
CA ASP A 2 57.23 -5.60 26.63
C ASP A 2 56.48 -4.63 25.71
N ASN A 3 56.93 -4.69 24.46
CA ASN A 3 56.15 -4.47 23.25
C ASN A 3 55.34 -5.76 22.97
N GLN A 4 54.01 -5.72 23.06
CA GLN A 4 53.14 -6.83 22.64
C GLN A 4 52.12 -6.35 21.60
N GLN A 5 52.42 -6.70 20.35
CA GLN A 5 51.45 -6.86 19.26
C GLN A 5 50.40 -7.91 19.64
N PRO A 6 49.11 -7.72 19.33
CA PRO A 6 48.20 -8.83 19.11
C PRO A 6 48.37 -9.37 17.68
N SER A 7 48.71 -10.65 17.63
CA SER A 7 48.89 -11.51 16.46
C SER A 7 47.55 -11.87 15.77
N PRO A 8 47.59 -12.34 14.51
CA PRO A 8 46.44 -12.37 13.60
C PRO A 8 45.55 -13.59 13.84
N LYS A 9 44.23 -13.37 13.89
CA LYS A 9 43.24 -14.45 13.93
C LYS A 9 43.14 -15.10 12.54
N SER A 10 43.88 -16.21 12.42
CA SER A 10 43.64 -17.41 11.61
C SER A 10 42.43 -17.37 10.65
N THR A 11 42.80 -17.38 9.37
CA THR A 11 42.04 -17.76 8.18
C THR A 11 41.14 -18.97 8.43
N ARG A 12 39.82 -18.76 8.52
CA ARG A 12 38.87 -19.87 8.45
C ARG A 12 38.65 -20.26 6.98
N HIS A 13 39.38 -21.29 6.60
CA HIS A 13 39.11 -22.15 5.46
C HIS A 13 37.61 -22.43 5.28
N ILE A 14 37.21 -22.35 4.02
CA ILE A 14 35.96 -22.78 3.39
C ILE A 14 35.40 -24.06 4.05
N ASP A 15 34.38 -23.92 4.90
CA ASP A 15 33.61 -25.05 5.40
C ASP A 15 32.53 -25.39 4.36
N ARG A 16 32.92 -26.28 3.44
CA ARG A 16 32.01 -27.05 2.58
C ARG A 16 30.83 -27.59 3.39
N GLU A 17 29.62 -27.28 2.92
CA GLU A 17 28.33 -27.95 3.16
C GLU A 17 28.33 -29.05 4.25
N ARG A 18 28.09 -28.68 5.52
CA ARG A 18 27.85 -29.65 6.58
C ARG A 18 26.41 -30.17 6.53
N LYS A 19 26.19 -31.19 5.69
CA LYS A 19 24.95 -31.98 5.64
C LYS A 19 24.70 -32.65 6.98
N ARG A 20 23.52 -32.40 7.58
CA ARG A 20 23.05 -33.07 8.80
C ARG A 20 22.92 -34.57 8.50
N ALA A 21 23.52 -35.43 9.33
CA ALA A 21 23.44 -36.88 9.11
C ALA A 21 21.98 -37.36 9.21
N ALA A 22 21.49 -38.04 8.17
CA ALA A 22 20.15 -38.62 8.14
C ALA A 22 19.94 -39.70 9.22
N ARG A 23 21.03 -40.30 9.71
CA ARG A 23 21.04 -41.30 10.78
C ARG A 23 22.25 -41.11 11.69
N ALA A 24 22.03 -41.10 13.00
CA ALA A 24 23.10 -41.12 13.99
C ALA A 24 23.66 -42.53 14.18
N CYS A 25 24.97 -42.68 14.43
CA CYS A 25 25.56 -43.96 14.82
C CYS A 25 25.01 -44.42 16.18
N ASP A 26 25.09 -45.71 16.46
CA ASP A 26 24.51 -46.29 17.69
C ASP A 26 25.17 -45.71 18.96
N GLY A 27 26.46 -45.36 18.89
CA GLY A 27 27.20 -44.70 19.97
C GLY A 27 26.66 -43.31 20.31
N CYS A 28 26.56 -42.42 19.31
CA CYS A 28 25.99 -41.08 19.51
C CYS A 28 24.51 -41.13 19.90
N ARG A 29 23.75 -42.10 19.38
CA ARG A 29 22.33 -42.29 19.73
C ARG A 29 22.14 -42.70 21.19
N ARG A 30 22.94 -43.65 21.71
CA ARG A 30 22.87 -44.07 23.12
C ARG A 30 23.15 -42.92 24.09
N GLN A 31 24.06 -42.02 23.72
CA GLN A 31 24.45 -40.87 24.55
C GLN A 31 23.55 -39.63 24.32
N LYS A 32 22.55 -39.73 23.44
CA LYS A 32 21.66 -38.61 23.02
C LYS A 32 22.44 -37.38 22.54
N GLU A 33 23.58 -37.60 21.89
CA GLU A 33 24.42 -36.53 21.33
C GLU A 33 24.26 -36.44 19.81
N ARG A 34 24.50 -35.24 19.25
CA ARG A 34 24.40 -35.00 17.80
C ARG A 34 25.51 -35.75 17.05
N CYS A 35 25.14 -36.55 16.07
CA CYS A 35 26.04 -37.29 15.19
C CYS A 35 26.24 -36.54 13.87
N ASP A 36 27.51 -36.39 13.46
CA ASP A 36 27.87 -35.72 12.21
C ASP A 36 27.84 -36.68 10.99
N GLY A 37 27.60 -37.98 11.23
CA GLY A 37 27.67 -39.01 10.19
C GLY A 37 29.11 -39.42 9.86
N GLY A 38 29.26 -40.44 9.00
CA GLY A 38 30.55 -41.08 8.70
C GLY A 38 30.89 -42.23 9.66
N VAL A 39 31.74 -43.16 9.21
CA VAL A 39 32.21 -44.33 9.99
C VAL A 39 33.74 -44.32 10.01
N PRO A 40 34.40 -44.05 11.15
CA PRO A 40 33.81 -43.54 12.38
C PRO A 40 33.38 -42.07 12.25
N CYS A 41 32.31 -41.66 12.94
CA CYS A 41 31.90 -40.26 12.95
C CYS A 41 32.96 -39.42 13.70
N ARG A 42 33.14 -38.14 13.31
CA ARG A 42 34.20 -37.26 13.87
C ARG A 42 34.20 -37.19 15.40
N ARG A 43 33.05 -37.35 16.03
CA ARG A 43 32.90 -37.31 17.48
C ARG A 43 33.32 -38.62 18.14
N CYS A 44 32.88 -39.76 17.62
CA CYS A 44 33.34 -41.07 18.09
C CYS A 44 34.85 -41.23 17.90
N PHE A 45 35.41 -40.72 16.79
CA PHE A 45 36.85 -40.70 16.56
C PHE A 45 37.61 -39.89 17.63
N ARG A 46 37.21 -38.64 17.90
CA ARG A 46 37.86 -37.80 18.93
C ARG A 46 37.75 -38.35 20.35
N LEU A 47 36.66 -39.03 20.66
CA LEU A 47 36.41 -39.57 22.00
C LEU A 47 36.92 -41.01 22.16
N GLY A 48 37.56 -41.59 21.13
CA GLY A 48 38.06 -42.97 21.17
C GLY A 48 36.96 -44.02 21.37
N ARG A 49 35.74 -43.77 20.87
CA ARG A 49 34.57 -44.65 21.03
C ARG A 49 34.30 -45.46 19.77
N GLN A 50 33.76 -46.67 19.93
CA GLN A 50 33.32 -47.50 18.81
C GLN A 50 32.12 -46.87 18.09
N CYS A 51 32.15 -46.85 16.75
CA CYS A 51 31.18 -46.15 15.91
C CYS A 51 30.50 -47.09 14.92
N ASP A 52 29.48 -47.80 15.38
CA ASP A 52 28.77 -48.79 14.58
C ASP A 52 27.35 -48.33 14.19
N PHE A 53 26.85 -48.90 13.09
CA PHE A 53 25.50 -48.65 12.52
C PHE A 53 24.76 -49.99 12.31
N THR A 54 24.75 -50.86 13.33
CA THR A 54 24.44 -52.30 13.18
C THR A 54 22.95 -52.65 13.18
N SER A 55 22.04 -51.67 13.22
CA SER A 55 20.60 -51.95 13.08
C SER A 55 20.12 -51.96 11.62
N ARG A 56 20.38 -53.06 10.91
CA ARG A 56 19.46 -53.75 9.97
C ARG A 56 20.13 -55.03 9.43
N ALA A 57 19.62 -56.20 9.81
CA ALA A 57 19.83 -57.44 9.06
C ALA A 57 18.96 -57.35 7.77
N SER A 58 19.47 -57.36 6.53
CA SER A 58 20.34 -58.33 5.82
C SER A 58 19.55 -59.62 5.52
N VAL A 59 19.44 -60.22 4.34
CA VAL A 59 19.83 -60.06 2.92
C VAL A 59 18.80 -60.97 2.16
N ASP A 60 18.51 -60.91 0.85
CA ASP A 60 19.27 -61.59 -0.22
C ASP A 60 18.65 -61.29 -1.61
N THR A 61 19.54 -60.71 -2.42
CA THR A 61 19.86 -60.87 -3.84
C THR A 61 19.13 -61.92 -4.71
N GLU A 62 18.87 -61.46 -5.95
CA GLU A 62 19.03 -62.15 -7.25
C GLU A 62 17.86 -62.90 -7.96
N SER A 63 17.54 -62.35 -9.15
CA SER A 63 17.34 -63.02 -10.45
C SER A 63 15.92 -63.34 -10.98
N GLN A 64 15.67 -62.73 -12.15
CA GLN A 64 14.94 -63.16 -13.35
C GLN A 64 13.49 -63.72 -13.30
N ALA A 65 12.65 -63.02 -14.09
CA ALA A 65 11.70 -63.51 -15.10
C ALA A 65 10.44 -64.30 -14.72
N GLY A 66 9.31 -63.86 -15.30
CA GLY A 66 8.26 -64.76 -15.80
C GLY A 66 6.94 -64.84 -15.02
N SER A 67 5.90 -64.25 -15.60
CA SER A 67 4.54 -64.79 -15.80
C SER A 67 3.84 -65.60 -14.67
N GLY A 68 2.67 -65.09 -14.25
CA GLY A 68 1.44 -65.90 -14.23
C GLY A 68 1.01 -66.62 -12.93
N SER A 69 -0.19 -66.24 -12.47
CA SER A 69 -1.21 -67.11 -11.83
C SER A 69 -1.18 -67.42 -10.31
N ARG A 70 -2.09 -66.71 -9.63
CA ARG A 70 -3.09 -67.05 -8.56
C ARG A 70 -2.81 -68.07 -7.41
N PRO A 71 -3.44 -67.83 -6.22
CA PRO A 71 -3.01 -68.35 -4.93
C PRO A 71 -3.97 -69.39 -4.32
N GLY A 72 -3.46 -70.24 -3.40
CA GLY A 72 -4.34 -71.04 -2.54
C GLY A 72 -3.62 -72.11 -1.73
N ALA A 73 -2.93 -71.73 -0.64
CA ALA A 73 -2.54 -72.66 0.44
C ALA A 73 -2.02 -71.98 1.74
N ASN A 74 -1.58 -70.71 1.70
CA ASN A 74 -0.85 -70.11 2.83
C ASN A 74 -1.68 -69.31 3.86
N THR A 75 -3.01 -69.28 3.75
CA THR A 75 -3.87 -68.33 4.50
C THR A 75 -3.78 -68.46 6.03
N SER A 76 -3.60 -69.67 6.57
CA SER A 76 -3.59 -69.87 8.03
C SER A 76 -2.31 -69.36 8.71
N SER A 77 -1.16 -69.37 8.03
CA SER A 77 0.10 -68.85 8.57
C SER A 77 0.19 -67.33 8.44
N GLU A 78 -0.36 -66.78 7.37
CA GLU A 78 -0.43 -65.33 7.13
C GLU A 78 -1.41 -64.65 8.08
N GLN A 79 -2.53 -65.30 8.39
CA GLN A 79 -3.50 -64.80 9.38
C GLN A 79 -2.93 -64.77 10.79
N ALA A 80 -2.15 -65.79 11.19
CA ALA A 80 -1.48 -65.80 12.49
C ALA A 80 -0.46 -64.65 12.62
N LYS A 81 0.38 -64.45 11.58
CA LYS A 81 1.32 -63.32 11.53
C LYS A 81 0.61 -61.96 11.51
N ARG A 82 -0.53 -61.87 10.81
CA ARG A 82 -1.33 -60.64 10.77
C ARG A 82 -1.89 -60.29 12.15
N LEU A 83 -2.39 -61.28 12.89
CA LEU A 83 -2.85 -61.09 14.27
C LEU A 83 -1.70 -60.64 15.19
N GLU A 84 -0.52 -61.24 15.06
CA GLU A 84 0.67 -60.85 15.81
C GLU A 84 1.09 -59.39 15.51
N TYR A 85 1.08 -58.98 14.24
CA TYR A 85 1.41 -57.60 13.87
C TYR A 85 0.36 -56.60 14.33
N LEU A 86 -0.93 -56.95 14.27
CA LEU A 86 -2.00 -56.10 14.77
C LEU A 86 -1.90 -55.93 16.28
N GLU A 87 -1.61 -57.01 17.02
CA GLU A 87 -1.42 -56.94 18.47
C GLU A 87 -0.23 -56.03 18.83
N ARG A 88 0.89 -56.12 18.11
CA ARG A 88 2.06 -55.24 18.32
C ARG A 88 1.79 -53.77 18.00
N ILE A 89 0.99 -53.49 16.96
CA ILE A 89 0.59 -52.12 16.62
C ILE A 89 -0.26 -51.55 17.75
N VAL A 90 -1.28 -52.30 18.19
CA VAL A 90 -2.20 -51.83 19.23
C VAL A 90 -1.47 -51.67 20.57
N GLN A 91 -0.55 -52.58 20.93
CA GLN A 91 0.32 -52.41 22.12
C GLN A 91 1.14 -51.12 22.06
N GLY A 92 1.60 -50.71 20.87
CA GLY A 92 2.33 -49.46 20.67
C GLY A 92 1.50 -48.19 20.94
N TYR A 93 0.18 -48.26 20.78
CA TYR A 93 -0.73 -47.14 21.05
C TYR A 93 -1.33 -47.17 22.46
N VAL A 94 -1.58 -48.36 23.02
CA VAL A 94 -2.28 -48.51 24.31
C VAL A 94 -1.29 -48.56 25.49
N GLY A 95 0.00 -48.80 25.25
CA GLY A 95 1.09 -48.58 26.21
C GLY A 95 1.16 -49.56 27.39
N SER A 96 0.14 -50.39 27.63
CA SER A 96 0.12 -51.43 28.66
C SER A 96 -0.35 -52.77 28.10
N LYS A 97 0.35 -53.86 28.44
CA LYS A 97 0.07 -55.22 27.94
C LYS A 97 -1.23 -55.80 28.48
N ASP A 98 -1.65 -55.39 29.67
CA ASP A 98 -2.82 -55.96 30.34
C ASP A 98 -4.15 -55.51 29.72
N ALA A 99 -4.15 -54.45 28.90
CA ALA A 99 -5.33 -53.93 28.21
C ALA A 99 -5.76 -54.75 26.97
N LEU A 100 -4.99 -55.79 26.61
CA LEU A 100 -5.24 -56.67 25.46
C LEU A 100 -5.42 -58.13 25.88
N ASP A 101 -5.75 -58.37 27.15
CA ASP A 101 -6.11 -59.71 27.57
C ASP A 101 -7.39 -60.19 26.84
N LEU A 102 -7.53 -61.52 26.75
CA LEU A 102 -8.63 -62.13 26.00
C LEU A 102 -10.00 -61.78 26.59
N GLU A 103 -10.08 -61.48 27.88
CA GLU A 103 -11.34 -61.21 28.58
C GLU A 103 -11.83 -59.78 28.34
N THR A 104 -10.92 -58.81 28.34
CA THR A 104 -11.16 -57.40 28.02
C THR A 104 -11.48 -57.23 26.53
N LEU A 105 -10.75 -57.93 25.65
CA LEU A 105 -11.04 -57.94 24.21
C LEU A 105 -12.41 -58.58 23.91
N LYS A 106 -12.77 -59.65 24.63
CA LYS A 106 -14.10 -60.28 24.51
C LYS A 106 -15.21 -59.35 24.99
N SER A 107 -15.02 -58.64 26.10
CA SER A 107 -15.95 -57.62 26.62
C SER A 107 -16.17 -56.48 25.61
N LEU A 108 -15.08 -55.96 25.02
CA LEU A 108 -15.14 -54.91 24.00
C LEU A 108 -15.82 -55.36 22.71
N ALA A 109 -15.54 -56.58 22.25
CA ALA A 109 -16.18 -57.16 21.07
C ALA A 109 -17.70 -57.37 21.29
N GLN A 110 -18.09 -57.89 22.44
CA GLN A 110 -19.50 -58.08 22.80
C GLN A 110 -20.25 -56.74 22.99
N GLY A 111 -19.56 -55.71 23.49
CA GLY A 111 -20.10 -54.35 23.54
C GLY A 111 -20.30 -53.73 22.14
N ALA A 112 -19.40 -54.01 21.20
CA ALA A 112 -19.49 -53.55 19.82
C ALA A 112 -20.62 -54.26 19.04
N GLU A 113 -20.84 -55.55 19.28
CA GLU A 113 -21.96 -56.30 18.68
C GLU A 113 -23.32 -55.85 19.24
N LYS A 114 -23.41 -55.52 20.54
CA LYS A 114 -24.63 -54.91 21.13
C LYS A 114 -24.98 -53.56 20.52
N ARG A 115 -24.00 -52.74 20.12
CA ARG A 115 -24.24 -51.47 19.40
C ARG A 115 -24.71 -51.67 17.96
N ARG A 116 -24.49 -52.85 17.37
CA ARG A 116 -24.83 -53.15 15.97
C ARG A 116 -26.27 -53.66 15.80
N ASN A 117 -26.90 -54.17 16.87
CA ASN A 117 -28.23 -54.80 16.82
C ASN A 117 -29.37 -53.94 17.42
N SER A 118 -29.13 -52.69 17.81
CA SER A 118 -30.20 -51.75 18.16
C SER A 118 -30.80 -51.10 16.90
N PRO A 119 -32.14 -51.00 16.72
CA PRO A 119 -32.73 -50.48 15.50
C PRO A 119 -32.43 -48.98 15.33
N ARG A 120 -31.95 -48.59 14.14
CA ARG A 120 -31.67 -47.21 13.72
C ARG A 120 -32.95 -46.35 13.73
N PRO A 121 -32.99 -45.22 14.47
CA PRO A 121 -33.63 -44.01 13.99
C PRO A 121 -32.70 -43.33 12.97
N ALA A 122 -33.29 -42.54 12.08
CA ALA A 122 -32.70 -41.95 10.87
C ALA A 122 -31.30 -41.33 11.05
N ASP A 123 -30.48 -41.47 10.00
CA ASP A 123 -29.11 -40.97 9.85
C ASP A 123 -28.97 -39.50 10.31
N ILE A 124 -28.35 -39.31 11.47
CA ILE A 124 -27.61 -38.10 11.80
C ILE A 124 -26.13 -38.46 11.60
N SER A 125 -25.53 -37.91 10.56
CA SER A 125 -24.08 -37.82 10.38
C SER A 125 -23.49 -36.93 11.48
N SER A 126 -23.29 -37.45 12.69
CA SER A 126 -22.70 -36.72 13.82
C SER A 126 -21.26 -37.18 14.09
N GLN A 127 -20.37 -36.95 13.12
CA GLN A 127 -18.92 -36.83 13.36
C GLN A 127 -18.35 -35.58 12.68
N SER A 128 -19.08 -34.47 12.77
CA SER A 128 -18.58 -33.11 12.53
C SER A 128 -19.00 -32.11 13.63
N SER A 129 -19.59 -32.55 14.74
CA SER A 129 -20.32 -31.66 15.65
C SER A 129 -19.65 -31.36 17.01
N GLU A 130 -18.33 -31.48 17.14
CA GLU A 130 -17.61 -30.81 18.26
C GLU A 130 -17.31 -29.34 17.96
N PHE A 131 -17.39 -28.92 16.69
CA PHE A 131 -17.18 -27.52 16.27
C PHE A 131 -18.46 -26.77 15.83
N ASP A 132 -19.58 -27.48 15.62
CA ASP A 132 -20.86 -26.88 15.19
C ASP A 132 -21.55 -26.03 16.29
N GLY A 133 -21.01 -26.01 17.51
CA GLY A 133 -21.55 -25.26 18.64
C GLY A 133 -20.80 -23.96 18.97
N VAL A 134 -19.70 -23.66 18.29
CA VAL A 134 -18.95 -22.40 18.48
C VAL A 134 -19.40 -21.40 17.42
N ASP A 135 -20.72 -21.19 17.32
CA ASP A 135 -21.28 -20.08 16.55
C ASP A 135 -21.05 -18.79 17.37
N GLU A 136 -19.80 -18.35 17.44
CA GLU A 136 -19.40 -17.05 18.01
C GLU A 136 -19.87 -15.94 17.08
N LYS A 137 -21.18 -15.69 17.11
CA LYS A 137 -21.78 -14.57 16.36
C LYS A 137 -21.37 -13.26 17.00
N PHE A 138 -20.87 -12.33 16.18
CA PHE A 138 -20.70 -10.93 16.55
C PHE A 138 -22.07 -10.26 16.74
N ASP A 139 -22.09 -9.11 17.42
CA ASP A 139 -23.31 -8.33 17.65
C ASP A 139 -23.17 -6.89 17.14
N ILE A 140 -24.23 -6.38 16.51
CA ILE A 140 -24.33 -4.99 16.03
C ILE A 140 -25.61 -4.37 16.57
N GLN A 141 -25.47 -3.65 17.67
CA GLN A 141 -26.59 -2.98 18.31
C GLN A 141 -26.71 -1.54 17.77
N PRO A 142 -27.87 -1.13 17.24
CA PRO A 142 -28.14 0.28 17.02
C PRO A 142 -28.24 0.95 18.39
N LEU A 143 -27.61 2.12 18.54
CA LEU A 143 -27.78 2.94 19.73
C LEU A 143 -28.86 3.98 19.42
N HIS A 144 -28.43 5.21 19.09
CA HIS A 144 -29.33 6.29 18.70
C HIS A 144 -28.90 6.88 17.35
N GLY A 145 -29.89 7.22 16.51
CA GLY A 145 -29.64 7.70 15.15
C GLY A 145 -28.82 6.70 14.33
N ASN A 146 -27.81 7.19 13.63
CA ASN A 146 -26.92 6.38 12.78
C ASN A 146 -25.67 5.87 13.53
N VAL A 147 -25.68 5.90 14.86
CA VAL A 147 -24.60 5.31 15.68
C VAL A 147 -24.88 3.84 15.92
N THR A 148 -23.87 3.01 15.65
CA THR A 148 -23.93 1.58 15.90
C THR A 148 -22.80 1.14 16.82
N HIS A 149 -23.08 0.16 17.67
CA HIS A 149 -22.08 -0.48 18.49
C HIS A 149 -21.79 -1.88 17.95
N TYR A 150 -20.53 -2.11 17.58
CA TYR A 150 -20.04 -3.43 17.20
C TYR A 150 -19.31 -4.10 18.35
N SER A 151 -19.70 -5.33 18.64
CA SER A 151 -19.02 -6.24 19.54
C SER A 151 -18.63 -7.51 18.80
N GLY A 152 -17.33 -7.68 18.55
CA GLY A 152 -16.80 -8.85 17.86
C GLY A 152 -16.99 -10.15 18.64
N GLU A 153 -16.82 -11.26 17.92
CA GLU A 153 -16.88 -12.65 18.39
C GLU A 153 -16.08 -12.89 19.68
N PHE A 154 -14.88 -12.33 19.78
CA PHE A 154 -13.96 -12.51 20.91
C PHE A 154 -14.11 -11.47 22.03
N SER A 155 -15.10 -10.58 21.93
CA SER A 155 -15.25 -9.49 22.92
C SER A 155 -15.78 -10.01 24.26
N HIS A 156 -15.20 -9.51 25.36
CA HIS A 156 -15.70 -9.77 26.70
C HIS A 156 -17.18 -9.38 26.86
N TRP A 157 -17.63 -8.36 26.13
CA TRP A 157 -19.04 -7.96 26.09
C TRP A 157 -19.93 -9.05 25.51
N ASN A 158 -19.59 -9.59 24.34
CA ASN A 158 -20.36 -10.67 23.72
C ASN A 158 -20.40 -11.92 24.62
N PHE A 159 -19.26 -12.28 25.23
CA PHE A 159 -19.22 -13.35 26.23
C PHE A 159 -20.14 -13.06 27.43
N SER A 160 -20.15 -11.83 27.94
CA SER A 160 -21.04 -11.39 29.03
C SER A 160 -22.52 -11.49 28.63
N MET A 161 -22.89 -11.11 27.40
CA MET A 161 -24.25 -11.23 26.90
C MET A 161 -24.68 -12.69 26.69
N ARG A 162 -23.76 -13.59 26.33
CA ARG A 162 -24.01 -15.03 26.29
C ARG A 162 -24.26 -15.60 27.68
N ILE A 163 -23.46 -15.19 28.68
CA ILE A 163 -23.71 -15.56 30.09
C ILE A 163 -25.09 -15.07 30.53
N LYS A 164 -25.46 -13.83 30.20
CA LYS A 164 -26.80 -13.29 30.50
C LYS A 164 -27.89 -14.17 29.90
N LYS A 165 -27.82 -14.43 28.59
CA LYS A 165 -28.79 -15.29 27.89
C LYS A 165 -28.88 -16.68 28.51
N TRP A 166 -27.74 -17.24 28.93
CA TRP A 166 -27.68 -18.53 29.61
C TRP A 166 -28.34 -18.49 31.01
N ILE A 167 -28.13 -17.43 31.79
CA ILE A 167 -28.81 -17.22 33.08
C ILE A 167 -30.33 -17.09 32.85
N ASP A 168 -30.75 -16.26 31.90
CA ASP A 168 -32.16 -16.02 31.58
C ASP A 168 -32.87 -17.31 31.15
N GLN A 169 -32.16 -18.22 30.46
CA GLN A 169 -32.67 -19.54 30.06
C GLN A 169 -32.65 -20.58 31.19
N SER A 170 -31.72 -20.45 32.14
CA SER A 170 -31.53 -21.40 33.24
C SER A 170 -32.43 -21.12 34.45
N VAL A 171 -33.02 -19.92 34.54
CA VAL A 171 -34.02 -19.59 35.57
C VAL A 171 -35.40 -20.11 35.12
N PRO A 172 -36.03 -21.05 35.85
CA PRO A 172 -37.33 -21.58 35.48
C PRO A 172 -38.40 -20.48 35.49
N ASN A 173 -39.17 -20.37 34.41
CA ASN A 173 -40.42 -19.62 34.35
C ASN A 173 -41.49 -20.37 35.17
N ASP A 174 -41.41 -20.34 36.51
CA ASP A 174 -42.55 -20.65 37.37
C ASP A 174 -43.53 -19.46 37.32
N ALA A 175 -44.27 -19.43 36.22
CA ALA A 175 -45.40 -18.54 36.02
C ALA A 175 -46.57 -19.01 36.89
N SER A 176 -46.61 -18.61 38.16
CA SER A 176 -47.88 -18.62 38.89
C SER A 176 -48.02 -17.69 40.10
N ASN A 177 -47.02 -16.95 40.60
CA ASN A 177 -47.31 -16.09 41.79
C ASN A 177 -46.43 -14.88 42.09
N TYR A 178 -45.63 -14.35 41.15
CA TYR A 178 -44.91 -13.09 41.38
C TYR A 178 -45.07 -12.13 40.20
N PRO A 179 -45.29 -10.82 40.44
CA PRO A 179 -45.31 -9.84 39.38
C PRO A 179 -43.94 -9.85 38.70
N SER A 180 -43.94 -10.20 37.40
CA SER A 180 -42.91 -9.94 36.39
C SER A 180 -41.56 -9.51 36.97
N LYS A 181 -40.68 -10.49 37.25
CA LYS A 181 -39.28 -10.24 37.62
C LYS A 181 -38.68 -9.30 36.58
N SER A 182 -38.20 -8.15 37.04
CA SER A 182 -37.46 -7.17 36.24
C SER A 182 -36.38 -7.90 35.46
N ALA A 183 -36.49 -7.92 34.12
CA ALA A 183 -35.32 -8.18 33.29
C ALA A 183 -34.17 -7.31 33.84
N THR A 184 -33.04 -7.91 34.14
CA THR A 184 -31.87 -7.18 34.65
C THR A 184 -31.47 -6.14 33.61
N THR A 185 -31.93 -4.90 33.80
CA THR A 185 -31.66 -3.77 32.92
C THR A 185 -30.22 -3.35 33.14
N PHE A 186 -29.30 -3.88 32.33
CA PHE A 186 -27.96 -3.32 32.22
C PHE A 186 -28.02 -2.02 31.43
N LYS A 187 -27.19 -1.04 31.82
CA LYS A 187 -27.01 0.19 31.04
C LYS A 187 -26.51 -0.18 29.64
N GLU A 188 -27.03 0.52 28.64
CA GLU A 188 -26.57 0.43 27.25
C GLU A 188 -25.06 0.67 27.14
N TYR A 189 -24.48 0.24 26.02
CA TYR A 189 -23.05 0.41 25.75
C TYR A 189 -22.61 1.87 25.94
N TYR A 190 -21.59 2.07 26.77
CA TYR A 190 -21.10 3.40 27.12
C TYR A 190 -20.26 4.01 26.00
N ARG A 191 -20.71 5.15 25.47
CA ARG A 191 -19.90 6.07 24.66
C ARG A 191 -19.45 7.22 25.55
N ALA A 192 -18.18 7.62 25.43
CA ALA A 192 -17.61 8.69 26.23
C ALA A 192 -18.06 10.09 25.73
N GLU A 193 -19.37 10.31 25.62
CA GLU A 193 -19.97 11.59 25.20
C GLU A 193 -19.58 12.73 26.17
N GLU A 194 -19.25 12.39 27.42
CA GLU A 194 -18.73 13.32 28.43
C GLU A 194 -17.40 13.99 28.03
N LEU A 195 -16.64 13.38 27.11
CA LEU A 195 -15.38 13.91 26.58
C LEU A 195 -15.58 14.85 25.38
N GLN A 196 -16.83 15.03 24.91
CA GLN A 196 -17.11 16.00 23.87
C GLN A 196 -16.76 17.41 24.36
N SER A 197 -16.23 18.21 23.45
CA SER A 197 -15.89 19.58 23.76
C SER A 197 -17.13 20.38 24.16
N HIS A 198 -16.95 21.33 25.08
CA HIS A 198 -17.98 22.34 25.36
C HIS A 198 -18.12 23.37 24.24
N SER A 199 -17.28 23.28 23.19
CA SER A 199 -17.25 24.23 22.08
C SER A 199 -18.58 24.23 21.35
N ASP A 200 -19.03 25.42 20.96
CA ASP A 200 -20.21 25.57 20.13
C ASP A 200 -19.88 25.18 18.69
N ALA A 201 -19.85 23.87 18.43
CA ALA A 201 -19.72 23.31 17.08
C ALA A 201 -20.77 23.91 16.12
N MET A 202 -21.92 24.35 16.65
CA MET A 202 -23.02 24.93 15.87
C MET A 202 -22.76 26.40 15.56
N GLY A 203 -22.01 27.10 16.41
CA GLY A 203 -21.48 28.43 16.12
C GLY A 203 -20.65 28.47 14.82
N LEU A 204 -20.04 27.35 14.41
CA LEU A 204 -19.35 27.27 13.12
C LEU A 204 -20.29 27.41 11.92
N LEU A 205 -21.56 27.04 12.03
CA LEU A 205 -22.54 27.20 10.93
C LEU A 205 -22.73 28.67 10.54
N SER A 206 -22.43 29.61 11.44
CA SER A 206 -22.41 31.04 11.11
C SER A 206 -21.30 31.44 10.14
N LEU A 207 -20.28 30.59 9.96
CA LEU A 207 -19.16 30.78 9.03
C LEU A 207 -19.44 30.19 7.64
N LEU A 208 -20.66 29.68 7.40
CA LEU A 208 -21.06 29.23 6.07
C LEU A 208 -21.04 30.40 5.09
N PRO A 209 -20.60 30.18 3.83
CA PRO A 209 -20.61 31.23 2.83
C PRO A 209 -22.05 31.58 2.43
N PRO A 210 -22.28 32.64 1.63
CA PRO A 210 -23.58 32.89 1.02
C PRO A 210 -24.12 31.66 0.29
N ARG A 211 -25.44 31.43 0.40
CA ARG A 211 -26.11 30.24 -0.13
C ARG A 211 -25.76 29.89 -1.59
N PRO A 212 -25.74 30.85 -2.55
CA PRO A 212 -25.38 30.55 -3.94
C PRO A 212 -23.96 29.99 -4.09
N ILE A 213 -23.02 30.43 -3.26
CA ILE A 213 -21.63 29.96 -3.27
C ILE A 213 -21.56 28.53 -2.72
N ALA A 214 -22.27 28.25 -1.61
CA ALA A 214 -22.33 26.89 -1.08
C ALA A 214 -22.95 25.91 -2.09
N ASP A 215 -24.06 26.28 -2.74
CA ASP A 215 -24.70 25.44 -3.75
C ASP A 215 -23.78 25.20 -4.96
N PHE A 216 -23.03 26.21 -5.39
CA PHE A 216 -22.02 26.08 -6.44
C PHE A 216 -20.90 25.09 -6.05
N LEU A 217 -20.33 25.23 -4.85
CA LEU A 217 -19.25 24.34 -4.39
C LEU A 217 -19.73 22.90 -4.20
N VAL A 218 -20.95 22.70 -3.69
CA VAL A 218 -21.59 21.38 -3.59
C VAL A 218 -21.83 20.78 -4.97
N TYR A 219 -22.27 21.58 -5.94
CA TYR A 219 -22.42 21.14 -7.32
C TYR A 219 -21.07 20.74 -7.94
N SER A 220 -20.03 21.55 -7.77
CA SER A 220 -18.67 21.24 -8.25
C SER A 220 -18.13 19.95 -7.63
N PHE A 221 -18.39 19.70 -6.34
CA PHE A 221 -18.04 18.44 -5.68
C PHE A 221 -18.70 17.22 -6.36
N PHE A 222 -20.02 17.22 -6.52
CA PHE A 222 -20.72 16.07 -7.12
C PHE A 222 -20.41 15.88 -8.61
N LYS A 223 -20.18 16.97 -9.34
CA LYS A 223 -19.88 16.92 -10.78
C LYS A 223 -18.46 16.44 -11.05
N HIS A 224 -17.48 16.92 -10.28
CA HIS A 224 -16.05 16.73 -10.61
C HIS A 224 -15.29 15.82 -9.65
N ALA A 225 -15.54 15.92 -8.35
CA ALA A 225 -14.81 15.19 -7.32
C ALA A 225 -15.38 13.78 -7.12
N GLN A 226 -16.71 13.66 -7.01
CA GLN A 226 -17.38 12.37 -6.82
C GLN A 226 -17.48 11.60 -8.15
N THR A 227 -16.52 10.70 -8.36
CA THR A 227 -16.43 9.88 -9.58
C THR A 227 -16.89 8.44 -9.35
N ASN A 228 -15.95 7.52 -9.07
CA ASN A 228 -16.21 6.08 -8.91
C ASN A 228 -16.33 5.64 -7.44
N TYR A 229 -16.49 6.61 -6.53
CA TYR A 229 -16.58 6.38 -5.09
C TYR A 229 -17.82 7.09 -4.54
N PHE A 230 -18.32 6.61 -3.41
CA PHE A 230 -19.48 7.19 -2.74
C PHE A 230 -19.08 7.81 -1.40
N PHE A 231 -19.43 9.08 -1.20
CA PHE A 231 -19.15 9.79 0.04
C PHE A 231 -20.43 10.04 0.84
N VAL A 232 -21.41 10.71 0.21
CA VAL A 232 -22.70 11.07 0.79
C VAL A 232 -23.78 11.04 -0.29
N GLU A 233 -25.03 10.88 0.11
CA GLU A 233 -26.17 11.01 -0.81
C GLU A 233 -26.48 12.50 -1.04
N GLN A 234 -26.75 12.86 -2.30
CA GLN A 234 -26.85 14.24 -2.75
C GLN A 234 -28.08 14.97 -2.19
N ASN A 235 -29.25 14.34 -2.20
CA ASN A 235 -30.47 14.96 -1.70
C ASN A 235 -30.44 15.12 -0.18
N TRP A 236 -29.89 14.12 0.53
CA TRP A 236 -29.63 14.18 1.95
C TRP A 236 -28.71 15.35 2.31
N LEU A 237 -27.59 15.52 1.61
CA LEU A 237 -26.68 16.63 1.87
C LEU A 237 -27.37 17.98 1.64
N ARG A 238 -28.13 18.12 0.55
CA ARG A 238 -28.88 19.35 0.24
C ARG A 238 -29.90 19.66 1.35
N ALA A 239 -30.66 18.67 1.81
CA ALA A 239 -31.61 18.85 2.90
C ALA A 239 -30.93 19.26 4.22
N LYS A 240 -29.74 18.71 4.52
CA LYS A 240 -28.95 19.14 5.70
C LYS A 240 -28.39 20.55 5.53
N LEU A 241 -28.00 20.93 4.32
CA LEU A 241 -27.56 22.28 4.02
C LEU A 241 -28.73 23.28 4.13
N ASP A 242 -29.92 22.94 3.63
CA ASP A 242 -31.15 23.73 3.79
C ASP A 242 -31.44 23.98 5.27
N LEU A 243 -31.42 22.92 6.08
CA LEU A 243 -31.60 23.02 7.52
C LEU A 243 -30.56 23.94 8.18
N ALA A 244 -29.30 23.90 7.72
CA ALA A 244 -28.24 24.72 8.27
C ALA A 244 -28.45 26.23 8.02
N TYR A 245 -29.02 26.61 6.87
CA TYR A 245 -29.34 28.01 6.56
C TYR A 245 -30.68 28.47 7.16
N GLU A 246 -31.68 27.59 7.22
CA GLU A 246 -33.02 27.94 7.69
C GLU A 246 -33.14 27.89 9.22
N ASN A 247 -32.56 26.87 9.86
CA ASN A 247 -32.68 26.62 11.29
C ASN A 247 -31.44 25.93 11.85
N SER A 248 -30.33 26.67 11.94
CA SER A 248 -29.06 26.17 12.52
C SER A 248 -29.20 25.67 13.97
N ALA A 249 -30.19 26.15 14.72
CA ALA A 249 -30.48 25.71 16.08
C ALA A 249 -31.06 24.28 16.16
N ALA A 250 -31.49 23.70 15.03
CA ALA A 250 -31.96 22.32 14.99
C ALA A 250 -30.83 21.29 15.14
N PHE A 251 -29.58 21.70 14.90
CA PHE A 251 -28.42 20.81 15.02
C PHE A 251 -28.01 20.66 16.48
N THR A 252 -27.68 19.42 16.84
CA THR A 252 -27.23 19.05 18.19
C THR A 252 -25.75 18.70 18.19
N ARG A 253 -25.17 18.46 19.37
CA ARG A 253 -23.79 17.96 19.52
C ARG A 253 -23.55 16.61 18.82
N ARG A 254 -24.62 15.86 18.53
CA ARG A 254 -24.55 14.58 17.82
C ARG A 254 -24.41 14.76 16.30
N ASP A 255 -24.79 15.91 15.77
CA ASP A 255 -24.73 16.24 14.35
C ASP A 255 -23.35 16.81 13.94
N VAL A 256 -22.34 16.73 14.81
CA VAL A 256 -20.99 17.23 14.55
C VAL A 256 -20.37 16.61 13.29
N GLY A 257 -20.68 15.33 13.01
CA GLY A 257 -20.29 14.67 11.77
C GLY A 257 -20.89 15.36 10.53
N VAL A 258 -22.16 15.76 10.58
CA VAL A 258 -22.84 16.45 9.48
C VAL A 258 -22.23 17.82 9.22
N VAL A 259 -21.97 18.60 10.27
CA VAL A 259 -21.33 19.92 10.12
C VAL A 259 -19.92 19.79 9.55
N CYS A 260 -19.15 18.78 10.00
CA CYS A 260 -17.83 18.47 9.46
C CYS A 260 -17.89 18.07 7.98
N ILE A 261 -18.86 17.24 7.58
CA ILE A 261 -19.13 16.88 6.17
C ILE A 261 -19.38 18.13 5.33
N ILE A 262 -20.23 19.05 5.78
CA ILE A 262 -20.56 20.27 5.02
C ILE A 262 -19.28 21.06 4.73
N PHE A 263 -18.48 21.37 5.77
CA PHE A 263 -17.23 22.10 5.58
C PHE A 263 -16.21 21.34 4.73
N ALA A 264 -16.08 20.02 4.90
CA ALA A 264 -15.17 19.21 4.09
C ALA A 264 -15.60 19.18 2.61
N ILE A 265 -16.89 19.10 2.31
CA ILE A 265 -17.39 19.14 0.92
C ILE A 265 -17.20 20.53 0.32
N LEU A 266 -17.43 21.61 1.07
CA LEU A 266 -17.14 22.96 0.58
C LEU A 266 -15.64 23.11 0.28
N ALA A 267 -14.76 22.60 1.14
CA ALA A 267 -13.31 22.62 0.93
C ALA A 267 -12.88 21.81 -0.30
N ILE A 268 -13.45 20.62 -0.52
CA ILE A 268 -13.18 19.85 -1.75
C ILE A 268 -13.77 20.57 -2.96
N GLY A 269 -14.95 21.18 -2.84
CA GLY A 269 -15.59 21.93 -3.91
C GLY A 269 -14.70 23.04 -4.47
N THR A 270 -13.94 23.75 -3.61
CA THR A 270 -13.01 24.80 -4.08
C THR A 270 -11.88 24.22 -4.92
N GLN A 271 -11.42 22.99 -4.63
CA GLN A 271 -10.35 22.32 -5.39
C GLN A 271 -10.72 22.01 -6.86
N PHE A 272 -12.02 22.03 -7.19
CA PHE A 272 -12.54 21.74 -8.54
C PHE A 272 -13.31 22.92 -9.15
N ALA A 273 -13.46 24.04 -8.43
CA ALA A 273 -14.28 25.17 -8.86
C ALA A 273 -13.84 25.75 -10.21
N TYR A 274 -12.52 25.88 -10.43
CA TYR A 274 -11.95 26.37 -11.68
C TYR A 274 -12.33 25.54 -12.92
N LEU A 275 -12.76 24.28 -12.77
CA LEU A 275 -13.18 23.48 -13.92
C LEU A 275 -14.48 23.98 -14.56
N GLU A 276 -15.32 24.73 -13.81
CA GLU A 276 -16.51 25.35 -14.39
C GLU A 276 -16.17 26.55 -15.29
N SER A 277 -15.08 27.29 -15.01
CA SER A 277 -14.67 28.41 -15.88
C SER A 277 -14.18 27.94 -17.25
N LEU A 278 -13.59 26.73 -17.32
CA LEU A 278 -13.17 26.09 -18.58
C LEU A 278 -14.36 25.74 -19.47
N VAL A 279 -15.53 25.46 -18.87
CA VAL A 279 -16.75 25.12 -19.61
C VAL A 279 -17.40 26.37 -20.20
N ASP A 280 -17.33 27.50 -19.48
CA ASP A 280 -17.90 28.78 -19.91
C ASP A 280 -17.03 29.53 -20.93
N GLY A 281 -15.85 29.00 -21.28
CA GLY A 281 -14.96 29.59 -22.28
C GLY A 281 -14.39 30.95 -21.87
N VAL A 282 -14.44 31.29 -20.58
CA VAL A 282 -13.87 32.52 -20.03
C VAL A 282 -12.36 32.32 -19.95
N GLU A 283 -11.61 33.01 -20.80
CA GLU A 283 -10.15 33.03 -20.73
C GLU A 283 -9.72 33.39 -19.30
N ASN A 284 -8.83 32.57 -18.73
CA ASN A 284 -8.20 32.86 -17.44
C ASN A 284 -7.69 34.31 -17.48
N PRO A 285 -8.10 35.19 -16.53
CA PRO A 285 -7.46 36.48 -16.43
C PRO A 285 -5.98 36.20 -16.19
N THR A 286 -5.18 36.55 -17.19
CA THR A 286 -3.73 36.44 -17.22
C THR A 286 -3.13 36.75 -15.87
N GLU A 287 -2.20 35.90 -15.43
CA GLU A 287 -1.24 36.09 -14.33
C GLU A 287 -0.80 37.57 -14.18
N LYS A 288 -1.54 38.37 -13.41
CA LYS A 288 -1.10 39.68 -12.91
C LYS A 288 -1.77 39.98 -11.57
N GLY A 289 -1.04 39.63 -10.51
CA GLY A 289 -1.35 40.06 -9.15
C GLY A 289 -0.84 39.04 -8.13
N SER A 290 0.36 39.26 -7.60
CA SER A 290 0.98 38.42 -6.56
C SER A 290 0.28 38.45 -5.19
N ASP A 291 -0.95 38.97 -5.12
CA ASP A 291 -1.75 39.15 -3.89
C ASP A 291 -3.24 38.77 -4.08
N ALA A 292 -3.58 38.02 -5.13
CA ALA A 292 -4.95 37.51 -5.31
C ALA A 292 -5.20 36.36 -4.31
N PHE A 293 -6.20 36.54 -3.43
CA PHE A 293 -6.74 35.47 -2.57
C PHE A 293 -7.09 34.26 -3.44
N THR A 294 -6.27 33.19 -3.39
CA THR A 294 -6.45 32.02 -4.26
C THR A 294 -7.60 31.15 -3.75
N GLU A 295 -8.29 30.45 -4.65
CA GLU A 295 -9.35 29.47 -4.32
C GLU A 295 -8.86 28.46 -3.26
N ASP A 296 -7.57 28.13 -3.30
CA ASP A 296 -6.89 27.27 -2.31
C ASP A 296 -6.94 27.84 -0.89
N ALA A 297 -6.78 29.17 -0.72
CA ALA A 297 -6.85 29.80 0.59
C ALA A 297 -8.25 29.65 1.21
N VAL A 298 -9.30 29.79 0.40
CA VAL A 298 -10.69 29.57 0.84
C VAL A 298 -10.92 28.10 1.20
N GLY A 299 -10.43 27.17 0.38
CA GLY A 299 -10.48 25.74 0.68
C GLY A 299 -9.82 25.38 2.01
N VAL A 300 -8.65 25.96 2.28
CA VAL A 300 -7.93 25.79 3.55
C VAL A 300 -8.75 26.29 4.74
N LEU A 301 -9.45 27.42 4.62
CA LEU A 301 -10.30 27.94 5.69
C LEU A 301 -11.46 26.98 6.03
N PHE A 302 -12.15 26.44 5.03
CA PHE A 302 -13.20 25.45 5.25
C PHE A 302 -12.65 24.15 5.84
N TYR A 303 -11.52 23.65 5.33
CA TYR A 303 -10.83 22.50 5.90
C TYR A 303 -10.46 22.72 7.38
N GLN A 304 -9.96 23.90 7.73
CA GLN A 304 -9.65 24.25 9.12
C GLN A 304 -10.89 24.23 10.01
N GLN A 305 -12.05 24.72 9.53
CA GLN A 305 -13.30 24.61 10.31
C GLN A 305 -13.72 23.15 10.50
N ALA A 306 -13.61 22.31 9.48
CA ALA A 306 -13.89 20.88 9.60
C ALA A 306 -12.94 20.20 10.62
N CYS A 307 -11.64 20.55 10.61
CA CYS A 307 -10.65 20.02 11.54
C CYS A 307 -10.90 20.39 13.01
N ARG A 308 -11.48 21.56 13.29
CA ARG A 308 -11.85 21.95 14.66
C ARG A 308 -12.86 21.01 15.30
N LEU A 309 -13.63 20.29 14.49
CA LEU A 309 -14.64 19.33 14.92
C LEU A 309 -14.09 17.91 15.10
N LEU A 310 -12.83 17.64 14.72
CA LEU A 310 -12.29 16.28 14.61
C LEU A 310 -12.35 15.50 15.93
N SER A 311 -12.01 16.13 17.05
CA SER A 311 -12.05 15.48 18.36
C SER A 311 -13.47 14.98 18.69
N ASP A 312 -14.48 15.80 18.41
CA ASP A 312 -15.88 15.46 18.65
C ASP A 312 -16.43 14.45 17.63
N VAL A 313 -15.94 14.50 16.39
CA VAL A 313 -16.21 13.47 15.37
C VAL A 313 -15.70 12.10 15.83
N ILE A 314 -14.52 12.04 16.43
CA ILE A 314 -13.94 10.79 16.94
C ILE A 314 -14.74 10.25 18.14
N THR A 315 -15.19 11.12 19.05
CA THR A 315 -15.94 10.69 20.24
C THR A 315 -17.35 10.20 19.89
N VAL A 316 -18.06 10.90 18.99
CA VAL A 316 -19.41 10.50 18.53
C VAL A 316 -19.35 9.22 17.70
N SER A 317 -18.47 9.18 16.69
CA SER A 317 -18.23 7.97 15.89
C SER A 317 -19.52 7.41 15.26
N SER A 318 -20.34 8.26 14.64
CA SER A 318 -21.50 7.86 13.81
C SER A 318 -21.09 7.51 12.37
N LEU A 319 -22.04 7.06 11.54
CA LEU A 319 -21.86 6.93 10.09
C LEU A 319 -21.35 8.25 9.45
N GLU A 320 -21.93 9.38 9.84
CA GLU A 320 -21.54 10.71 9.36
C GLU A 320 -20.13 11.07 9.82
N CYS A 321 -19.70 10.62 11.00
CA CYS A 321 -18.33 10.79 11.45
C CYS A 321 -17.33 10.00 10.57
N VAL A 322 -17.70 8.80 10.12
CA VAL A 322 -16.90 8.03 9.16
C VAL A 322 -16.79 8.78 7.83
N GLN A 323 -17.92 9.30 7.32
CA GLN A 323 -17.96 10.09 6.09
C GLN A 323 -17.14 11.38 6.21
N ALA A 324 -17.20 12.07 7.36
CA ALA A 324 -16.41 13.27 7.65
C ALA A 324 -14.90 12.98 7.59
N CYS A 325 -14.43 11.95 8.30
CA CYS A 325 -13.01 11.56 8.26
C CYS A 325 -12.57 11.12 6.85
N LEU A 326 -13.44 10.40 6.13
CA LEU A 326 -13.18 10.03 4.74
C LEU A 326 -12.98 11.27 3.88
N LEU A 327 -13.88 12.25 3.94
CA LEU A 327 -13.80 13.50 3.17
C LEU A 327 -12.57 14.33 3.53
N LEU A 328 -12.18 14.41 4.80
CA LEU A 328 -10.90 15.03 5.20
C LEU A 328 -9.70 14.32 4.55
N GLY A 329 -9.75 12.99 4.46
CA GLY A 329 -8.77 12.19 3.74
C GLY A 329 -8.75 12.50 2.24
N ILE A 330 -9.91 12.68 1.61
CA ILE A 330 -10.01 13.04 0.18
C ILE A 330 -9.45 14.44 -0.08
N TYR A 331 -9.81 15.44 0.73
CA TYR A 331 -9.30 16.80 0.60
C TYR A 331 -7.77 16.84 0.66
N THR A 332 -7.18 16.08 1.58
CA THR A 332 -5.74 16.04 1.80
C THR A 332 -5.00 15.10 0.83
N LEU A 333 -5.69 14.24 0.09
CA LEU A 333 -5.08 13.27 -0.82
C LEU A 333 -4.20 13.89 -1.92
N PRO A 334 -4.60 14.97 -2.63
CA PRO A 334 -3.73 15.66 -3.58
C PRO A 334 -2.63 16.53 -2.92
N VAL A 335 -2.69 16.73 -1.60
CA VAL A 335 -1.75 17.58 -0.85
C VAL A 335 -0.66 16.74 -0.18
N ASP A 336 -1.04 15.70 0.56
CA ASP A 336 -0.13 14.83 1.30
C ASP A 336 -0.67 13.39 1.35
N ALA A 337 -0.60 12.70 0.20
CA ALA A 337 -1.15 11.37 0.03
C ALA A 337 -0.55 10.32 1.00
N SER A 338 0.77 10.40 1.24
CA SER A 338 1.51 9.40 2.02
C SER A 338 1.60 9.68 3.52
N GLY A 339 1.29 10.93 3.92
CA GLY A 339 1.21 11.40 5.30
C GLY A 339 -0.24 11.59 5.74
N LEU A 340 -0.70 12.84 5.76
CA LEU A 340 -1.96 13.24 6.41
C LEU A 340 -3.20 12.55 5.82
N ALA A 341 -3.29 12.40 4.50
CA ALA A 341 -4.42 11.71 3.87
C ALA A 341 -4.52 10.26 4.32
N TYR A 342 -3.38 9.56 4.38
CA TYR A 342 -3.31 8.19 4.86
C TYR A 342 -3.82 8.07 6.31
N ILE A 343 -3.49 9.03 7.19
CA ILE A 343 -3.97 9.04 8.57
C ILE A 343 -5.48 9.21 8.65
N TYR A 344 -6.07 10.16 7.91
CA TYR A 344 -7.52 10.35 7.90
C TYR A 344 -8.29 9.16 7.32
N LEU A 345 -7.79 8.55 6.25
CA LEU A 345 -8.38 7.34 5.68
C LEU A 345 -8.35 6.17 6.66
N ASN A 346 -7.25 6.01 7.40
CA ASN A 346 -7.13 5.02 8.47
C ASN A 346 -8.10 5.31 9.63
N LEU A 347 -8.23 6.57 10.02
CA LEU A 347 -9.18 6.97 11.05
C LEU A 347 -10.62 6.66 10.64
N ALA A 348 -11.01 7.00 9.41
CA ALA A 348 -12.30 6.64 8.83
C ALA A 348 -12.54 5.13 8.87
N LEU A 349 -11.53 4.33 8.48
CA LEU A 349 -11.62 2.87 8.52
C LEU A 349 -11.81 2.33 9.94
N LYS A 350 -11.07 2.86 10.93
CA LYS A 350 -11.20 2.43 12.34
C LYS A 350 -12.56 2.81 12.92
N LEU A 351 -13.07 4.00 12.63
CA LEU A 351 -14.43 4.40 13.02
C LEU A 351 -15.49 3.51 12.33
N ALA A 352 -15.28 3.12 11.07
CA ALA A 352 -16.18 2.21 10.35
C ALA A 352 -16.19 0.80 10.97
N ILE A 353 -15.01 0.28 11.38
CA ILE A 353 -14.89 -0.99 12.08
C ILE A 353 -15.57 -0.93 13.46
N GLN A 354 -15.38 0.16 14.20
CA GLN A 354 -16.04 0.39 15.50
C GLN A 354 -17.56 0.45 15.38
N ASN A 355 -18.08 0.90 14.24
CA ASN A 355 -19.50 0.84 13.90
C ASN A 355 -19.93 -0.52 13.34
N GLY A 356 -19.02 -1.46 13.09
CA GLY A 356 -19.34 -2.78 12.53
C GLY A 356 -19.63 -2.76 11.03
N MET A 357 -19.25 -1.72 10.31
CA MET A 357 -19.61 -1.54 8.88
C MET A 357 -18.95 -2.58 7.98
N HIS A 358 -17.88 -3.21 8.46
CA HIS A 358 -17.18 -4.33 7.83
C HIS A 358 -17.94 -5.66 7.87
N ARG A 359 -19.00 -5.74 8.70
CA ARG A 359 -19.79 -6.96 8.86
C ARG A 359 -21.17 -6.85 8.23
N LYS A 360 -21.78 -7.99 7.89
CA LYS A 360 -23.19 -8.06 7.47
C LYS A 360 -24.09 -7.42 8.50
N TYR A 361 -24.91 -6.49 8.03
CA TYR A 361 -25.79 -5.73 8.88
C TYR A 361 -27.15 -6.44 9.00
N PRO A 362 -27.64 -6.72 10.22
CA PRO A 362 -28.94 -7.37 10.39
C PRO A 362 -30.06 -6.51 9.79
N VAL A 363 -30.78 -7.05 8.82
CA VAL A 363 -31.79 -6.33 8.01
C VAL A 363 -33.12 -6.14 8.76
N GLU A 364 -33.35 -6.87 9.85
CA GLU A 364 -34.63 -6.85 10.58
C GLU A 364 -34.95 -5.43 11.11
N ASN A 365 -36.04 -4.84 10.61
CA ASN A 365 -36.62 -3.53 11.00
C ASN A 365 -35.71 -2.29 10.81
N ARG A 366 -34.91 -2.20 9.74
CA ARG A 366 -34.08 -1.00 9.47
C ARG A 366 -34.39 -0.36 8.12
N ASP A 367 -34.20 0.97 8.05
CA ASP A 367 -34.41 1.73 6.82
C ASP A 367 -33.37 1.32 5.76
N ALA A 368 -33.86 0.93 4.58
CA ALA A 368 -33.04 0.38 3.51
C ALA A 368 -32.00 1.38 2.97
N ASP A 369 -32.28 2.68 3.06
CA ASP A 369 -31.38 3.77 2.68
C ASP A 369 -30.14 3.84 3.59
N ILE A 370 -30.30 3.66 4.90
CA ILE A 370 -29.20 3.65 5.88
C ILE A 370 -28.31 2.44 5.63
N VAL A 371 -28.91 1.26 5.39
CA VAL A 371 -28.16 0.03 5.09
C VAL A 371 -27.31 0.22 3.83
N GLU A 372 -27.92 0.73 2.76
CA GLU A 372 -27.21 0.92 1.50
C GLU A 372 -26.13 2.02 1.61
N THR A 373 -26.41 3.13 2.30
CA THR A 373 -25.43 4.18 2.57
C THR A 373 -24.23 3.61 3.33
N ARG A 374 -24.50 2.81 4.36
CA ARG A 374 -23.47 2.16 5.18
C ARG A 374 -22.58 1.24 4.34
N ASN A 375 -23.16 0.41 3.47
CA ASN A 375 -22.41 -0.49 2.59
C ASN A 375 -21.54 0.31 1.60
N ARG A 376 -22.09 1.37 0.99
CA ARG A 376 -21.34 2.22 0.04
C ARG A 376 -20.20 2.98 0.68
N VAL A 377 -20.40 3.54 1.87
CA VAL A 377 -19.36 4.22 2.64
C VAL A 377 -18.28 3.22 3.05
N TRP A 378 -18.66 2.04 3.58
CA TRP A 378 -17.71 1.00 3.96
C TRP A 378 -16.79 0.61 2.79
N TRP A 379 -17.37 0.22 1.66
CA TRP A 379 -16.59 -0.23 0.52
C TRP A 379 -15.77 0.89 -0.11
N THR A 380 -16.24 2.15 -0.03
CA THR A 380 -15.45 3.31 -0.44
C THR A 380 -14.21 3.48 0.45
N VAL A 381 -14.39 3.54 1.78
CA VAL A 381 -13.28 3.68 2.74
C VAL A 381 -12.28 2.52 2.58
N TYR A 382 -12.79 1.29 2.58
CA TYR A 382 -11.99 0.07 2.42
C TYR A 382 -11.16 0.08 1.14
N THR A 383 -11.75 0.52 0.03
CA THR A 383 -11.08 0.52 -1.27
C THR A 383 -10.01 1.60 -1.35
N ILE A 384 -10.33 2.83 -0.94
CA ILE A 384 -9.39 3.96 -1.02
C ILE A 384 -8.21 3.75 -0.06
N GLU A 385 -8.46 3.34 1.19
CA GLU A 385 -7.41 3.10 2.18
C GLU A 385 -6.43 2.04 1.69
N LYS A 386 -6.94 0.89 1.21
CA LYS A 386 -6.09 -0.18 0.67
C LYS A 386 -5.28 0.26 -0.53
N ARG A 387 -5.91 0.98 -1.45
CA ARG A 387 -5.23 1.46 -2.66
C ARG A 387 -4.09 2.40 -2.31
N VAL A 388 -4.37 3.42 -1.50
CA VAL A 388 -3.37 4.38 -1.02
C VAL A 388 -2.29 3.64 -0.25
N GLY A 389 -2.64 2.70 0.63
CA GLY A 389 -1.68 1.88 1.36
C GLY A 389 -0.75 1.10 0.43
N ILE A 390 -1.29 0.36 -0.54
CA ILE A 390 -0.51 -0.46 -1.49
C ILE A 390 0.43 0.40 -2.34
N PHE A 391 -0.06 1.51 -2.91
CA PHE A 391 0.78 2.34 -3.79
C PHE A 391 1.89 3.07 -3.05
N HIS A 392 1.71 3.37 -1.76
CA HIS A 392 2.73 3.99 -0.91
C HIS A 392 3.50 2.97 -0.03
N GLY A 393 3.31 1.66 -0.26
CA GLY A 393 4.06 0.61 0.44
C GLY A 393 3.73 0.45 1.93
N ARG A 394 2.53 0.85 2.36
CA ARG A 394 2.04 0.68 3.73
C ARG A 394 1.36 -0.68 3.93
N PRO A 395 1.35 -1.24 5.16
CA PRO A 395 0.62 -2.47 5.48
C PRO A 395 -0.90 -2.31 5.34
N MET A 396 -1.59 -3.44 5.15
CA MET A 396 -3.05 -3.50 5.09
C MET A 396 -3.67 -3.37 6.49
N SER A 397 -4.70 -2.55 6.61
CA SER A 397 -5.31 -2.23 7.92
C SER A 397 -6.34 -3.24 8.43
N ILE A 398 -6.91 -4.06 7.54
CA ILE A 398 -7.86 -5.14 7.84
C ILE A 398 -7.71 -6.30 6.84
N SER A 399 -7.81 -7.54 7.33
CA SER A 399 -7.79 -8.73 6.47
C SER A 399 -9.10 -8.88 5.69
N SER A 400 -9.04 -9.41 4.47
CA SER A 400 -10.27 -9.77 3.72
C SER A 400 -11.09 -10.85 4.40
N THR A 401 -10.50 -11.64 5.31
CA THR A 401 -11.20 -12.68 6.07
C THR A 401 -12.15 -12.11 7.12
N ASP A 402 -11.91 -10.87 7.55
CA ASP A 402 -12.66 -10.23 8.63
C ASP A 402 -13.84 -9.41 8.08
N VAL A 403 -14.06 -9.45 6.76
CA VAL A 403 -15.05 -8.63 6.05
C VAL A 403 -16.08 -9.54 5.41
N ASP A 404 -17.34 -9.39 5.83
CA ASP A 404 -18.48 -10.08 5.23
C ASP A 404 -19.61 -9.13 4.81
N ALA A 405 -19.43 -7.81 4.95
CA ALA A 405 -20.39 -6.78 4.51
C ALA A 405 -20.87 -6.98 3.06
N ASP A 406 -22.16 -6.71 2.82
CA ASP A 406 -22.76 -6.87 1.50
C ASP A 406 -22.25 -5.80 0.53
N PHE A 407 -22.15 -6.15 -0.76
CA PHE A 407 -21.79 -5.19 -1.79
C PHE A 407 -22.93 -4.21 -2.06
N PRO A 408 -22.65 -2.97 -2.50
CA PRO A 408 -23.69 -2.02 -2.86
C PRO A 408 -24.58 -2.50 -4.00
N VAL A 409 -25.85 -2.13 -3.94
CA VAL A 409 -26.87 -2.52 -4.93
C VAL A 409 -27.57 -1.26 -5.46
N HIS A 410 -27.95 -1.29 -6.73
CA HIS A 410 -28.72 -0.19 -7.29
C HIS A 410 -30.17 -0.25 -6.78
N HIS A 411 -30.58 0.79 -6.04
CA HIS A 411 -31.95 0.95 -5.52
C HIS A 411 -32.64 2.14 -6.22
N PRO A 412 -33.33 1.93 -7.36
CA PRO A 412 -33.97 3.00 -8.10
C PRO A 412 -35.09 3.69 -7.32
N ASP A 413 -35.79 2.95 -6.45
CA ASP A 413 -36.90 3.48 -5.64
C ASP A 413 -36.42 4.37 -4.47
N LEU A 414 -35.18 4.17 -4.01
CA LEU A 414 -34.61 4.93 -2.90
C LEU A 414 -33.91 6.20 -3.39
N TRP A 415 -33.10 6.08 -4.46
CA TRP A 415 -32.25 7.17 -4.94
C TRP A 415 -32.38 7.39 -6.43
N SER A 416 -33.32 8.27 -6.79
CA SER A 416 -33.54 8.71 -8.18
C SER A 416 -32.34 9.43 -8.81
N SER A 417 -31.44 9.97 -7.99
CA SER A 417 -30.22 10.67 -8.40
C SER A 417 -29.09 9.74 -8.83
N THR A 418 -29.09 8.48 -8.38
CA THR A 418 -28.00 7.53 -8.65
C THR A 418 -28.34 6.67 -9.85
N SER A 419 -27.58 6.79 -10.94
CA SER A 419 -27.79 5.94 -12.11
C SER A 419 -27.34 4.49 -11.84
N GLN A 420 -27.98 3.51 -12.48
CA GLN A 420 -27.50 2.13 -12.53
C GLN A 420 -26.04 2.07 -13.03
N THR A 421 -25.67 2.96 -13.95
CA THR A 421 -24.30 3.10 -14.46
C THR A 421 -23.32 3.53 -13.37
N ASP A 422 -23.74 4.36 -12.43
CA ASP A 422 -22.87 4.84 -11.34
C ASP A 422 -22.56 3.73 -10.36
N THR A 423 -23.57 2.92 -10.02
CA THR A 423 -23.37 1.74 -9.18
C THR A 423 -22.46 0.72 -9.87
N ALA A 424 -22.61 0.52 -11.19
CA ALA A 424 -21.72 -0.35 -11.95
C ALA A 424 -20.26 0.12 -11.93
N HIS A 425 -19.99 1.42 -12.05
CA HIS A 425 -18.62 1.96 -11.96
C HIS A 425 -18.01 1.77 -10.57
N ILE A 426 -18.79 2.01 -9.50
CA ILE A 426 -18.37 1.77 -8.12
C ILE A 426 -17.96 0.30 -7.93
N LEU A 427 -18.82 -0.63 -8.37
CA LEU A 427 -18.55 -2.07 -8.26
C LEU A 427 -17.32 -2.50 -9.08
N ALA A 428 -17.14 -1.94 -10.28
CA ALA A 428 -15.95 -2.19 -11.11
C ALA A 428 -14.66 -1.70 -10.42
N THR A 429 -14.68 -0.51 -9.81
CA THR A 429 -13.55 0.01 -9.03
C THR A 429 -13.25 -0.88 -7.81
N PHE A 430 -14.26 -1.44 -7.14
CA PHE A 430 -14.05 -2.36 -6.02
C PHE A 430 -13.42 -3.68 -6.46
N GLU A 431 -13.92 -4.28 -7.55
CA GLU A 431 -13.36 -5.51 -8.10
C GLU A 431 -11.90 -5.32 -8.53
N LEU A 432 -11.60 -4.21 -9.23
CA LEU A 432 -10.24 -3.86 -9.62
C LEU A 432 -9.28 -3.77 -8.42
N ASN A 433 -9.72 -3.16 -7.32
CA ASN A 433 -8.89 -3.04 -6.11
C ASN A 433 -8.78 -4.36 -5.33
N GLN A 434 -9.77 -5.27 -5.45
CA GLN A 434 -9.64 -6.63 -4.96
C GLN A 434 -8.53 -7.38 -5.72
N GLN A 435 -8.47 -7.22 -7.05
CA GLN A 435 -7.39 -7.77 -7.87
C GLN A 435 -6.03 -7.15 -7.52
N LEU A 436 -5.96 -5.83 -7.32
CA LEU A 436 -4.75 -5.13 -6.84
C LEU A 436 -4.24 -5.73 -5.51
N SER A 437 -5.15 -6.01 -4.57
CA SER A 437 -4.79 -6.62 -3.28
C SER A 437 -4.20 -8.03 -3.44
N LYS A 438 -4.80 -8.87 -4.31
CA LYS A 438 -4.27 -10.21 -4.63
C LYS A 438 -2.87 -10.13 -5.25
N LEU A 439 -2.70 -9.24 -6.23
CA LEU A 439 -1.43 -8.99 -6.92
C LEU A 439 -0.35 -8.47 -5.96
N SER A 440 -0.67 -7.50 -5.11
CA SER A 440 0.25 -6.96 -4.10
C SER A 440 0.74 -8.01 -3.11
N ARG A 441 -0.18 -8.90 -2.67
CA ARG A 441 0.16 -10.03 -1.80
C ARG A 441 1.11 -11.00 -2.49
N GLU A 442 0.84 -11.40 -3.74
CA GLU A 442 1.73 -12.30 -4.48
C GLU A 442 3.09 -11.67 -4.76
N ILE A 443 3.16 -10.36 -5.07
CA ILE A 443 4.44 -9.64 -5.24
C ILE A 443 5.23 -9.64 -3.92
N THR A 444 4.55 -9.46 -2.79
CA THR A 444 5.19 -9.49 -1.47
C THR A 444 5.74 -10.88 -1.16
N ILE A 445 4.97 -11.94 -1.43
CA ILE A 445 5.42 -13.33 -1.30
C ILE A 445 6.61 -13.59 -2.23
N LEU A 446 6.54 -13.15 -3.49
CA LEU A 446 7.61 -13.34 -4.47
C LEU A 446 8.96 -12.78 -4.00
N ARG A 447 8.95 -11.66 -3.28
CA ARG A 447 10.16 -11.03 -2.72
C ARG A 447 10.80 -11.83 -1.59
N SER A 448 10.04 -12.66 -0.87
CA SER A 448 10.54 -13.48 0.24
C SER A 448 10.78 -14.95 -0.13
N LEU A 449 10.38 -15.38 -1.34
CA LEU A 449 10.53 -16.76 -1.78
C LEU A 449 12.01 -17.17 -2.00
N PRO A 450 12.37 -18.42 -1.67
CA PRO A 450 13.65 -19.00 -2.09
C PRO A 450 13.81 -19.01 -3.62
N LYS A 451 15.03 -18.83 -4.14
CA LYS A 451 15.33 -18.74 -5.59
C LYS A 451 14.74 -19.88 -6.45
N HIS A 452 14.58 -21.07 -5.90
CA HIS A 452 14.04 -22.23 -6.62
C HIS A 452 12.50 -22.20 -6.76
N GLU A 453 11.80 -21.43 -5.92
CA GLU A 453 10.33 -21.29 -5.93
C GLU A 453 9.86 -20.03 -6.69
N VAL A 454 10.77 -19.08 -6.95
CA VAL A 454 10.52 -17.86 -7.73
C VAL A 454 9.83 -18.13 -9.07
N PRO A 455 10.23 -19.14 -9.88
CA PRO A 455 9.55 -19.42 -11.15
C PRO A 455 8.07 -19.77 -10.99
N GLU A 456 7.71 -20.46 -9.90
CA GLU A 456 6.32 -20.81 -9.63
C GLU A 456 5.52 -19.61 -9.13
N GLY A 457 6.14 -18.76 -8.29
CA GLY A 457 5.57 -17.46 -7.92
C GLY A 457 5.32 -16.56 -9.13
N LEU A 458 6.23 -16.51 -10.10
CA LEU A 458 6.07 -15.75 -11.34
C LEU A 458 4.92 -16.28 -12.21
N LYS A 459 4.71 -17.60 -12.27
CA LYS A 459 3.54 -18.17 -12.97
C LYS A 459 2.23 -17.76 -12.31
N ARG A 460 2.15 -17.82 -10.98
CA ARG A 460 0.96 -17.36 -10.24
C ARG A 460 0.68 -15.87 -10.49
N LEU A 461 1.72 -15.04 -10.45
CA LEU A 461 1.59 -13.62 -10.75
C LEU A 461 1.09 -13.37 -12.18
N ALA A 462 1.64 -14.09 -13.16
CA ALA A 462 1.21 -14.00 -14.56
C ALA A 462 -0.21 -14.54 -14.80
N GLN A 463 -0.66 -15.52 -14.00
CA GLN A 463 -2.03 -16.00 -14.02
C GLN A 463 -2.99 -14.92 -13.50
N LEU A 464 -2.73 -14.33 -12.33
CA LEU A 464 -3.52 -13.22 -11.78
C LEU A 464 -3.57 -12.02 -12.74
N HIS A 465 -2.45 -11.71 -13.39
CA HIS A 465 -2.39 -10.64 -14.38
C HIS A 465 -3.27 -10.93 -15.62
N ARG A 466 -3.30 -12.18 -16.09
CA ARG A 466 -4.22 -12.59 -17.17
C ARG A 466 -5.68 -12.56 -16.74
N GLU A 467 -5.99 -12.94 -15.51
CA GLU A 467 -7.34 -12.84 -14.94
C GLU A 467 -7.80 -11.39 -14.88
N LEU A 468 -6.94 -10.46 -14.44
CA LEU A 468 -7.22 -9.03 -14.44
C LEU A 468 -7.54 -8.52 -15.86
N LYS A 469 -6.75 -8.91 -16.87
CA LYS A 469 -7.00 -8.52 -18.27
C LYS A 469 -8.29 -9.12 -18.82
N SER A 470 -8.53 -10.41 -18.56
CA SER A 470 -9.77 -11.09 -18.97
C SER A 470 -11.01 -10.45 -18.34
N TRP A 471 -10.95 -10.06 -17.06
CA TRP A 471 -12.03 -9.35 -16.40
C TRP A 471 -12.28 -7.98 -17.05
N TRP A 472 -11.22 -7.22 -17.30
CA TRP A 472 -11.31 -5.93 -17.97
C TRP A 472 -11.97 -6.06 -19.35
N ASP A 473 -11.53 -7.03 -20.15
CA ASP A 473 -12.06 -7.28 -21.49
C ASP A 473 -13.53 -7.71 -21.46
N ALA A 474 -13.96 -8.41 -20.41
CA ALA A 474 -15.35 -8.84 -20.22
C ALA A 474 -16.32 -7.74 -19.76
N LEU A 475 -15.84 -6.54 -19.37
CA LEU A 475 -16.72 -5.44 -18.94
C LEU A 475 -17.65 -5.00 -20.11
N PRO A 476 -18.97 -4.81 -19.85
CA PRO A 476 -19.96 -4.42 -20.86
C PRO A 476 -19.64 -3.09 -21.54
N VAL A 477 -19.58 -3.06 -22.87
CA VAL A 477 -19.14 -1.88 -23.66
C VAL A 477 -20.17 -0.75 -23.64
N ASP A 478 -21.44 -1.08 -23.42
CA ASP A 478 -22.55 -0.14 -23.27
C ASP A 478 -22.44 0.74 -22.02
N ILE A 479 -21.86 0.19 -20.95
CA ILE A 479 -21.61 0.91 -19.69
C ILE A 479 -20.17 1.42 -19.65
N PHE A 480 -19.22 0.65 -20.20
CA PHE A 480 -17.79 0.92 -20.10
C PHE A 480 -17.14 1.20 -21.47
N CYS A 481 -16.91 2.48 -21.78
CA CYS A 481 -16.29 2.96 -23.01
C CYS A 481 -14.74 2.79 -23.04
N LYS A 482 -14.25 1.70 -23.64
CA LYS A 482 -12.81 1.38 -23.70
C LYS A 482 -12.02 2.14 -24.77
N GLU A 483 -12.69 2.70 -25.77
CA GLU A 483 -12.06 3.40 -26.91
C GLU A 483 -12.65 4.80 -27.10
N PHE A 484 -11.79 5.81 -27.04
CA PHE A 484 -12.19 7.22 -27.18
C PHE A 484 -11.96 7.68 -28.61
N THR A 485 -13.03 7.69 -29.39
CA THR A 485 -13.04 8.37 -30.70
C THR A 485 -13.47 9.83 -30.52
N SER A 486 -13.17 10.69 -31.49
CA SER A 486 -13.51 12.13 -31.45
C SER A 486 -15.00 12.45 -31.28
N GLN A 487 -15.89 11.46 -31.32
CA GLN A 487 -17.35 11.59 -31.17
C GLN A 487 -17.90 10.99 -29.86
N SER A 488 -17.07 10.31 -29.05
CA SER A 488 -17.50 9.70 -27.80
C SER A 488 -17.77 10.75 -26.71
N LYS A 489 -18.91 10.68 -26.01
CA LYS A 489 -19.18 11.53 -24.83
C LYS A 489 -18.24 11.11 -23.69
N ILE A 490 -17.19 11.89 -23.45
CA ILE A 490 -16.18 11.60 -22.43
C ILE A 490 -16.77 11.85 -21.04
N SER A 491 -16.58 10.88 -20.14
CA SER A 491 -16.97 10.95 -18.74
C SER A 491 -15.75 10.74 -17.86
N ARG A 492 -15.54 11.62 -16.87
CA ARG A 492 -14.40 11.50 -15.92
C ARG A 492 -14.44 10.17 -15.16
N LYS A 493 -15.62 9.66 -14.81
CA LYS A 493 -15.80 8.33 -14.18
C LYS A 493 -15.13 7.22 -14.99
N HIS A 494 -15.32 7.29 -16.30
CA HIS A 494 -14.78 6.32 -17.24
C HIS A 494 -13.26 6.43 -17.38
N MET A 495 -12.75 7.66 -17.53
CA MET A 495 -11.31 7.91 -17.56
C MET A 495 -10.63 7.48 -16.27
N HIS A 496 -11.21 7.78 -15.11
CA HIS A 496 -10.65 7.40 -13.82
C HIS A 496 -10.55 5.87 -13.66
N LEU A 497 -11.55 5.11 -14.11
CA LEU A 497 -11.49 3.64 -14.07
C LEU A 497 -10.39 3.10 -15.01
N GLN A 498 -10.24 3.67 -16.21
CA GLN A 498 -9.15 3.33 -17.14
C GLN A 498 -7.76 3.65 -16.52
N LEU A 499 -7.60 4.83 -15.92
CA LEU A 499 -6.37 5.24 -15.25
C LEU A 499 -6.03 4.30 -14.09
N GLU A 500 -7.03 3.94 -13.29
CA GLU A 500 -6.91 2.97 -12.20
C GLU A 500 -6.45 1.60 -12.72
N TYR A 501 -7.05 1.11 -13.79
CA TYR A 501 -6.69 -0.17 -14.40
C TYR A 501 -5.24 -0.17 -14.89
N CYS A 502 -4.82 0.89 -15.59
CA CYS A 502 -3.45 1.04 -16.04
C CYS A 502 -2.45 1.17 -14.87
N LEU A 503 -2.82 1.86 -13.79
CA LEU A 503 -2.01 1.91 -12.56
C LEU A 503 -1.76 0.51 -11.98
N VAL A 504 -2.76 -0.37 -11.95
CA VAL A 504 -2.60 -1.75 -11.48
C VAL A 504 -1.67 -2.55 -12.40
N ARG A 505 -1.81 -2.41 -13.72
CA ARG A 505 -0.89 -3.04 -14.71
C ARG A 505 0.55 -2.57 -14.51
N MET A 506 0.74 -1.26 -14.38
CA MET A 506 2.07 -0.67 -14.12
C MET A 506 2.64 -1.13 -12.78
N PHE A 507 1.82 -1.25 -11.73
CA PHE A 507 2.26 -1.74 -10.42
C PHE A 507 2.89 -3.13 -10.48
N VAL A 508 2.31 -4.02 -11.29
CA VAL A 508 2.81 -5.39 -11.46
C VAL A 508 4.12 -5.40 -12.26
N GLY A 509 4.14 -4.75 -13.42
CA GLY A 509 5.30 -4.85 -14.31
C GLY A 509 6.51 -4.00 -13.88
N ARG A 510 6.29 -2.88 -13.15
CA ARG A 510 7.38 -1.98 -12.74
C ARG A 510 8.45 -2.65 -11.87
N VAL A 511 8.08 -3.69 -11.13
CA VAL A 511 9.01 -4.48 -10.30
C VAL A 511 10.08 -5.19 -11.13
N PHE A 512 9.84 -5.38 -12.43
CA PHE A 512 10.72 -6.12 -13.34
C PHE A 512 11.42 -5.22 -14.38
N ILE A 513 11.21 -3.91 -14.36
CA ILE A 513 11.78 -2.99 -15.36
C ILE A 513 13.31 -2.85 -15.19
N PHE A 514 13.80 -2.79 -13.96
CA PHE A 514 15.24 -2.65 -13.72
C PHE A 514 15.99 -3.93 -14.09
N PRO A 515 17.08 -3.85 -14.88
CA PRO A 515 17.95 -4.98 -15.14
C PRO A 515 18.47 -5.56 -13.82
N GLU A 516 18.41 -6.87 -13.62
CA GLU A 516 19.06 -7.51 -12.46
C GLU A 516 20.56 -7.15 -12.50
N ALA A 517 21.07 -6.46 -11.47
CA ALA A 517 22.43 -5.91 -11.39
C ALA A 517 23.55 -6.98 -11.26
N GLY A 518 23.35 -8.18 -11.79
CA GLY A 518 24.28 -9.27 -11.68
C GLY A 518 24.15 -10.21 -12.87
N LEU A 519 24.63 -9.77 -14.03
CA LEU A 519 25.17 -10.57 -15.13
C LEU A 519 25.68 -9.56 -16.19
N ARG A 520 26.67 -8.73 -15.81
CA ARG A 520 27.64 -8.27 -16.81
C ARG A 520 28.41 -9.53 -17.20
N ASP A 521 28.01 -10.18 -18.29
CA ASP A 521 28.83 -11.19 -18.95
C ASP A 521 30.15 -10.52 -19.32
N GLY A 522 31.15 -10.73 -18.47
CA GLY A 522 32.56 -10.44 -18.75
C GLY A 522 33.19 -11.49 -19.67
N SER A 523 32.41 -12.14 -20.53
CA SER A 523 32.95 -13.01 -21.55
C SER A 523 33.00 -12.26 -22.87
N SER A 524 34.22 -11.85 -23.24
CA SER A 524 34.63 -11.62 -24.62
C SER A 524 34.07 -12.71 -25.54
N PRO A 525 33.80 -12.41 -26.82
CA PRO A 525 33.18 -13.34 -27.76
C PRO A 525 34.16 -14.46 -28.11
N ALA A 526 34.13 -15.55 -27.34
CA ALA A 526 34.76 -16.80 -27.70
C ALA A 526 33.71 -17.70 -28.36
N THR A 527 33.87 -17.85 -29.67
CA THR A 527 33.28 -18.86 -30.53
C THR A 527 33.15 -20.23 -29.86
N SER A 528 31.92 -20.65 -29.55
CA SER A 528 31.54 -22.06 -29.66
C SER A 528 30.03 -22.21 -29.76
N ALA A 529 29.58 -22.61 -30.94
CA ALA A 529 28.26 -23.15 -31.15
C ALA A 529 28.13 -24.47 -30.38
N ASN A 530 27.10 -24.62 -29.54
CA ASN A 530 26.30 -25.86 -29.45
C ASN A 530 25.11 -25.76 -28.46
N ALA A 531 23.94 -26.16 -28.99
CA ALA A 531 22.71 -26.64 -28.34
C ALA A 531 21.86 -25.67 -27.47
N PRO A 532 20.59 -25.37 -27.86
CA PRO A 532 19.64 -24.66 -27.01
C PRO A 532 19.00 -25.63 -26.00
N SER A 533 19.22 -25.40 -24.71
CA SER A 533 18.41 -26.01 -23.65
C SER A 533 17.07 -25.27 -23.52
N SER A 534 15.97 -25.98 -23.82
CA SER A 534 14.60 -25.46 -23.91
C SER A 534 14.01 -24.92 -22.59
N ALA A 535 14.71 -25.03 -21.46
CA ALA A 535 14.26 -24.56 -20.15
C ALA A 535 14.69 -23.11 -19.82
N SER A 536 15.55 -22.49 -20.63
CA SER A 536 16.02 -21.10 -20.42
C SER A 536 15.14 -20.06 -21.15
N LEU A 537 14.41 -20.47 -22.18
CA LEU A 537 13.56 -19.61 -23.02
C LEU A 537 12.27 -19.14 -22.31
N SER A 538 11.70 -19.90 -21.37
CA SER A 538 10.46 -19.49 -20.68
C SER A 538 10.69 -18.41 -19.61
N LYS A 539 11.90 -18.32 -19.02
CA LYS A 539 12.24 -17.37 -17.95
C LYS A 539 12.31 -15.92 -18.45
N LYS A 540 12.76 -15.71 -19.69
CA LYS A 540 12.74 -14.38 -20.34
C LYS A 540 11.34 -14.00 -20.82
N GLY A 541 10.49 -14.98 -21.17
CA GLY A 541 9.13 -14.74 -21.66
C GLY A 541 8.25 -13.99 -20.66
N THR A 542 7.97 -14.58 -19.49
CA THR A 542 6.98 -14.03 -18.56
C THR A 542 7.35 -12.64 -18.02
N ARG A 543 8.61 -12.41 -17.65
CA ARG A 543 9.07 -11.09 -17.17
C ARG A 543 9.00 -10.05 -18.28
N SER A 544 9.43 -10.42 -19.50
CA SER A 544 9.33 -9.53 -20.66
C SER A 544 7.88 -9.18 -21.00
N THR A 545 6.94 -10.13 -20.88
CA THR A 545 5.51 -9.87 -21.10
C THR A 545 4.96 -8.86 -20.09
N LEU A 546 5.25 -9.04 -18.79
CA LEU A 546 4.81 -8.10 -17.74
C LEU A 546 5.42 -6.70 -17.90
N VAL A 547 6.68 -6.61 -18.35
CA VAL A 547 7.33 -5.34 -18.65
C VAL A 547 6.70 -4.67 -19.88
N ALA A 548 6.46 -5.42 -20.96
CA ALA A 548 5.81 -4.89 -22.16
C ALA A 548 4.40 -4.35 -21.85
N ASP A 549 3.61 -5.11 -21.10
CA ASP A 549 2.27 -4.70 -20.65
C ASP A 549 2.30 -3.44 -19.78
N CYS A 550 3.29 -3.31 -18.90
CA CYS A 550 3.50 -2.11 -18.09
C CYS A 550 3.83 -0.87 -18.93
N VAL A 551 4.63 -1.00 -19.99
CA VAL A 551 4.96 0.11 -20.88
C VAL A 551 3.74 0.54 -21.69
N GLU A 552 2.97 -0.44 -22.21
CA GLU A 552 1.71 -0.18 -22.89
C GLU A 552 0.71 0.56 -21.98
N ALA A 553 0.58 0.11 -20.72
CA ALA A 553 -0.27 0.77 -19.74
C ALA A 553 0.18 2.22 -19.45
N ALA A 554 1.48 2.48 -19.38
CA ALA A 554 2.01 3.83 -19.19
C ALA A 554 1.67 4.77 -20.37
N LEU A 555 1.77 4.28 -21.60
CA LEU A 555 1.36 5.06 -22.78
C LEU A 555 -0.15 5.32 -22.78
N SER A 556 -0.95 4.31 -22.46
CA SER A 556 -2.41 4.45 -22.35
C SER A 556 -2.81 5.51 -21.29
N VAL A 557 -2.07 5.62 -20.18
CA VAL A 557 -2.28 6.70 -19.20
C VAL A 557 -2.03 8.07 -19.82
N ILE A 558 -0.92 8.24 -20.53
CA ILE A 558 -0.58 9.52 -21.18
C ILE A 558 -1.64 9.91 -22.20
N ASP A 559 -2.12 8.94 -23.00
CA ASP A 559 -3.19 9.17 -23.97
C ASP A 559 -4.53 9.52 -23.28
N THR A 560 -4.86 8.85 -22.17
CA THR A 560 -6.07 9.12 -21.38
C THR A 560 -6.02 10.52 -20.76
N CYS A 561 -4.89 10.91 -20.17
CA CYS A 561 -4.68 12.28 -19.66
C CYS A 561 -4.76 13.32 -20.78
N ARG A 562 -4.21 13.03 -21.97
CA ARG A 562 -4.31 13.92 -23.14
C ARG A 562 -5.76 14.10 -23.58
N CYS A 563 -6.54 13.02 -23.57
CA CYS A 563 -7.97 13.05 -23.86
C CYS A 563 -8.74 13.93 -22.86
N LEU A 564 -8.49 13.76 -21.56
CA LEU A 564 -9.05 14.62 -20.50
C LEU A 564 -8.71 16.09 -20.72
N ARG A 565 -7.43 16.40 -20.94
CA ARG A 565 -6.92 17.76 -21.18
C ARG A 565 -7.66 18.45 -22.33
N ASN A 566 -7.86 17.75 -23.43
CA ASN A 566 -8.44 18.32 -24.65
C ASN A 566 -9.97 18.41 -24.64
N THR A 567 -10.65 17.85 -23.62
CA THR A 567 -12.12 17.72 -23.62
C THR A 567 -12.77 18.35 -22.40
N ILE A 568 -12.65 17.73 -21.23
CA ILE A 568 -13.31 18.17 -19.99
C ILE A 568 -12.35 18.86 -19.00
N GLY A 569 -11.07 18.97 -19.35
CA GLY A 569 -10.01 19.55 -18.53
C GLY A 569 -9.40 18.58 -17.51
N LEU A 570 -8.10 18.74 -17.28
CA LEU A 570 -7.37 18.03 -16.24
C LEU A 570 -7.68 18.63 -14.86
N ALA A 571 -7.90 17.76 -13.88
CA ALA A 571 -8.18 18.12 -12.51
C ALA A 571 -6.90 18.21 -11.67
N ARG A 572 -6.50 19.42 -11.27
CA ARG A 572 -5.31 19.74 -10.44
C ARG A 572 -5.33 18.99 -9.11
N ALA A 573 -6.51 18.87 -8.50
CA ALA A 573 -6.71 18.18 -7.24
C ALA A 573 -7.10 16.70 -7.38
N SER A 574 -7.16 16.15 -8.60
CA SER A 574 -7.45 14.72 -8.78
C SER A 574 -6.19 13.90 -8.53
N TYR A 575 -6.12 13.26 -7.37
CA TYR A 575 -5.06 12.31 -7.05
C TYR A 575 -4.95 11.20 -8.10
N THR A 576 -6.08 10.70 -8.63
CA THR A 576 -6.07 9.65 -9.66
C THR A 576 -5.40 10.12 -10.94
N GLU A 577 -5.72 11.31 -11.45
CA GLU A 577 -5.12 11.86 -12.66
C GLU A 577 -3.62 12.13 -12.46
N PHE A 578 -3.27 12.85 -11.39
CA PHE A 578 -1.88 13.20 -11.08
C PHE A 578 -0.99 11.97 -10.83
N SER A 579 -1.41 11.07 -9.93
CA SER A 579 -0.61 9.89 -9.56
C SER A 579 -0.43 8.91 -10.73
N SER A 580 -1.45 8.76 -11.58
CA SER A 580 -1.36 7.94 -12.79
C SER A 580 -0.35 8.52 -13.77
N CYS A 581 -0.47 9.80 -14.10
CA CYS A 581 0.43 10.47 -15.03
C CYS A 581 1.88 10.43 -14.53
N ARG A 582 2.09 10.68 -13.24
CA ARG A 582 3.41 10.58 -12.60
C ARG A 582 3.99 9.17 -12.68
N ALA A 583 3.20 8.14 -12.34
CA ALA A 583 3.64 6.75 -12.42
C ALA A 583 3.99 6.33 -13.85
N ALA A 584 3.21 6.77 -14.83
CA ALA A 584 3.49 6.54 -16.25
C ALA A 584 4.80 7.20 -16.70
N LEU A 585 5.04 8.46 -16.29
CA LEU A 585 6.29 9.16 -16.57
C LEU A 585 7.50 8.46 -15.95
N MET A 586 7.38 7.91 -14.74
CA MET A 586 8.44 7.11 -14.13
C MET A 586 8.76 5.85 -14.94
N VAL A 587 7.74 5.15 -15.44
CA VAL A 587 7.91 3.96 -16.30
C VAL A 587 8.58 4.34 -17.63
N VAL A 588 8.09 5.39 -18.29
CA VAL A 588 8.61 5.88 -19.58
C VAL A 588 10.06 6.34 -19.44
N THR A 589 10.37 7.15 -18.44
CA THR A 589 11.74 7.61 -18.12
C THR A 589 12.67 6.43 -17.89
N THR A 590 12.24 5.43 -17.13
CA THR A 590 13.05 4.23 -16.88
C THR A 590 13.33 3.45 -18.17
N GLN A 591 12.37 3.36 -19.09
CA GLN A 591 12.61 2.72 -20.39
C GLN A 591 13.50 3.55 -21.32
N CYS A 592 13.38 4.87 -21.32
CA CYS A 592 14.31 5.75 -22.04
C CYS A 592 15.75 5.51 -21.59
N LEU A 593 15.97 5.36 -20.27
CA LEU A 593 17.28 5.05 -19.69
C LEU A 593 17.76 3.62 -20.03
N ALA A 594 16.87 2.63 -19.95
CA ALA A 594 17.24 1.23 -20.18
C ALA A 594 17.51 0.89 -21.66
N GLN A 595 16.70 1.43 -22.59
CA GLN A 595 16.74 1.06 -24.01
C GLN A 595 17.39 2.12 -24.90
N LYS A 596 17.79 3.28 -24.35
CA LYS A 596 18.35 4.43 -25.12
C LYS A 596 17.53 4.83 -26.35
N THR A 597 16.21 4.64 -26.31
CA THR A 597 15.34 4.75 -27.49
C THR A 597 14.58 6.09 -27.51
N TYR A 598 14.51 6.74 -28.67
CA TYR A 598 13.82 8.03 -28.87
C TYR A 598 12.29 7.91 -28.98
N MET A 599 11.77 6.70 -29.17
CA MET A 599 10.35 6.37 -29.37
C MET A 599 9.43 7.00 -28.30
N PHE A 600 9.87 7.07 -27.05
CA PHE A 600 9.02 7.52 -25.94
C PHE A 600 9.20 9.00 -25.56
N ARG A 601 10.04 9.76 -26.27
CA ARG A 601 10.32 11.17 -25.94
C ARG A 601 9.10 12.07 -26.10
N GLN A 602 8.27 11.84 -27.12
CA GLN A 602 7.06 12.66 -27.30
C GLN A 602 6.08 12.44 -26.15
N ALA A 603 5.85 11.18 -25.78
CA ALA A 603 5.00 10.82 -24.64
C ALA A 603 5.53 11.43 -23.33
N LEU A 604 6.85 11.42 -23.12
CA LEU A 604 7.49 12.05 -21.95
C LEU A 604 7.23 13.57 -21.90
N ARG A 605 7.42 14.29 -23.02
CA ARG A 605 7.18 15.74 -23.10
C ARG A 605 5.71 16.09 -22.89
N ASP A 606 4.81 15.36 -23.55
CA ASP A 606 3.38 15.57 -23.41
C ASP A 606 2.94 15.35 -21.95
N GLY A 607 3.40 14.24 -21.34
CA GLY A 607 3.10 13.92 -19.94
C GLY A 607 3.68 14.93 -18.95
N LEU A 608 4.90 15.43 -19.17
CA LEU A 608 5.49 16.49 -18.35
C LEU A 608 4.70 17.80 -18.43
N SER A 609 4.25 18.19 -19.63
CA SER A 609 3.39 19.36 -19.80
C SER A 609 2.08 19.22 -19.02
N MET A 610 1.44 18.05 -19.05
CA MET A 610 0.21 17.77 -18.31
C MET A 610 0.44 17.73 -16.80
N LEU A 611 1.56 17.14 -16.36
CA LEU A 611 1.92 17.10 -14.94
C LEU A 611 2.17 18.51 -14.39
N LYS A 612 2.82 19.38 -15.17
CA LYS A 612 3.01 20.80 -14.83
C LYS A 612 1.69 21.51 -14.64
N GLU A 613 0.76 21.33 -15.57
CA GLU A 613 -0.58 21.92 -15.52
C GLU A 613 -1.37 21.47 -14.29
N MET A 614 -1.25 20.20 -13.88
CA MET A 614 -1.89 19.70 -12.66
C MET A 614 -1.20 20.16 -11.38
N SER A 615 0.11 20.45 -11.42
CA SER A 615 0.87 20.89 -10.23
C SER A 615 0.65 22.35 -9.83
N THR A 616 0.03 23.17 -10.68
CA THR A 616 -0.19 24.60 -10.38
C THR A 616 -1.10 24.73 -9.14
N GLY A 617 -0.54 25.19 -8.02
CA GLY A 617 -1.26 25.39 -6.75
C GLY A 617 -0.91 24.40 -5.62
N SER A 618 -0.20 23.29 -5.90
CA SER A 618 0.20 22.32 -4.87
C SER A 618 1.72 22.22 -4.71
N LEU A 619 2.23 22.68 -3.56
CA LEU A 619 3.67 22.60 -3.22
C LEU A 619 4.19 21.15 -3.23
N SER A 620 3.34 20.20 -2.82
CA SER A 620 3.67 18.77 -2.83
C SER A 620 3.85 18.26 -4.25
N ALA A 621 2.90 18.56 -5.13
CA ALA A 621 2.97 18.20 -6.55
C ALA A 621 4.22 18.80 -7.23
N HIS A 622 4.60 20.04 -6.88
CA HIS A 622 5.85 20.65 -7.36
C HIS A 622 7.09 19.85 -6.95
N SER A 623 7.19 19.45 -5.68
CA SER A 623 8.34 18.66 -5.21
C SER A 623 8.47 17.32 -5.93
N GLU A 624 7.34 16.66 -6.22
CA GLU A 624 7.32 15.39 -6.93
C GLU A 624 7.62 15.54 -8.42
N MET A 625 7.26 16.69 -9.01
CA MET A 625 7.57 17.04 -10.39
C MET A 625 9.07 17.32 -10.59
N SER A 626 9.71 18.06 -9.68
CA SER A 626 11.13 18.41 -9.78
C SER A 626 12.05 17.20 -9.95
N LEU A 627 11.70 16.07 -9.32
CA LEU A 627 12.44 14.81 -9.49
C LEU A 627 12.37 14.29 -10.93
N ILE A 628 11.22 14.37 -11.58
CA ILE A 628 11.03 13.90 -12.96
C ILE A 628 11.72 14.84 -13.94
N GLU A 629 11.65 16.16 -13.70
CA GLU A 629 12.39 17.15 -14.50
C GLU A 629 13.90 16.91 -14.42
N ALA A 630 14.43 16.62 -13.22
CA ALA A 630 15.83 16.26 -13.04
C ALA A 630 16.22 15.00 -13.84
N PHE A 631 15.36 13.98 -13.87
CA PHE A 631 15.60 12.79 -14.70
C PHE A 631 15.57 13.10 -16.20
N GLU A 632 14.68 13.95 -16.68
CA GLU A 632 14.65 14.36 -18.08
C GLU A 632 15.95 15.11 -18.46
N GLN A 633 16.38 16.06 -17.62
CA GLN A 633 17.63 16.80 -17.85
C GLN A 633 18.84 15.86 -17.88
N ALA A 634 18.90 14.88 -16.98
CA ALA A 634 19.95 13.87 -16.99
C ALA A 634 19.95 13.05 -18.30
N ILE A 635 18.76 12.64 -18.80
CA ILE A 635 18.63 11.95 -20.09
C ILE A 635 19.09 12.84 -21.24
N ALA A 636 18.72 14.13 -21.25
CA ALA A 636 19.14 15.07 -22.29
C ALA A 636 20.67 15.22 -22.31
N ASN A 637 21.30 15.33 -21.13
CA ASN A 637 22.75 15.48 -20.98
C ASN A 637 23.53 14.24 -21.43
N MET A 638 23.08 13.03 -21.05
CA MET A 638 23.71 11.77 -21.51
C MET A 638 23.69 11.65 -23.04
N ASN A 639 22.59 12.07 -23.67
CA ASN A 639 22.47 12.04 -25.13
C ASN A 639 23.36 13.10 -25.81
N ALA A 640 23.54 14.27 -25.21
CA ALA A 640 24.46 15.30 -25.72
C ALA A 640 25.93 14.83 -25.69
N GLN A 641 26.31 14.07 -24.66
CA GLN A 641 27.62 13.40 -24.56
C GLN A 641 27.80 12.28 -25.59
N GLU A 642 26.76 11.49 -25.89
CA GLU A 642 26.83 10.45 -26.93
C GLU A 642 26.95 11.05 -28.35
N GLN A 643 26.30 12.20 -28.61
CA GLN A 643 26.45 12.91 -29.88
C GLN A 643 27.85 13.54 -30.06
N THR A 644 28.45 14.05 -28.99
CA THR A 644 29.83 14.59 -29.04
C THR A 644 30.90 13.50 -29.14
N THR A 645 30.68 12.32 -28.56
CA THR A 645 31.58 11.17 -28.70
C THR A 645 31.48 10.50 -30.08
N SER A 646 30.29 10.50 -30.71
CA SER A 646 30.14 10.06 -32.10
C SER A 646 30.68 11.07 -33.13
N SER A 647 30.92 12.33 -32.75
CA SER A 647 31.55 13.36 -33.58
C SER A 647 33.02 13.61 -33.22
N MET A 648 33.76 12.60 -32.73
CA MET A 648 35.21 12.67 -32.57
C MET A 648 35.93 12.74 -33.93
N VAL A 649 35.83 13.88 -34.60
CA VAL A 649 37.04 14.52 -35.12
C VAL A 649 37.78 15.02 -33.88
N SER A 650 39.03 14.61 -33.72
CA SER A 650 39.91 15.03 -32.62
C SER A 650 39.71 16.51 -32.30
N GLU A 651 39.05 16.80 -31.17
CA GLU A 651 38.88 18.17 -30.70
C GLU A 651 40.27 18.71 -30.38
N SER A 652 40.79 19.55 -31.28
CA SER A 652 42.12 20.15 -31.21
C SER A 652 42.37 20.75 -29.83
N GLU A 653 43.55 20.52 -29.26
CA GLU A 653 43.95 21.08 -27.96
C GLU A 653 43.81 22.61 -27.93
N TYR A 654 43.89 23.25 -29.11
CA TYR A 654 43.64 24.68 -29.28
C TYR A 654 42.18 25.09 -29.02
N ALA A 655 41.21 24.24 -29.37
CA ALA A 655 39.79 24.48 -29.08
C ALA A 655 39.48 24.37 -27.58
N LYS A 656 40.14 23.41 -26.89
CA LYS A 656 40.06 23.28 -25.43
C LYS A 656 40.65 24.51 -24.72
N PHE A 657 41.79 25.00 -25.20
CA PHE A 657 42.41 26.23 -24.71
C PHE A 657 41.52 27.47 -24.92
N LYS A 658 40.89 27.62 -26.10
CA LYS A 658 39.96 28.72 -26.39
C LYS A 658 38.72 28.72 -25.49
N LYS A 659 38.21 27.54 -25.15
CA LYS A 659 37.05 27.38 -24.26
C LYS A 659 37.42 27.74 -22.81
N TRP A 660 38.62 27.40 -22.36
CA TRP A 660 39.17 27.84 -21.08
C TRP A 660 39.41 29.36 -21.03
N GLU A 661 39.92 29.96 -22.11
CA GLU A 661 40.09 31.43 -22.24
C GLU A 661 38.75 32.19 -22.11
N GLN A 662 37.67 31.63 -22.66
CA GLN A 662 36.33 32.24 -22.58
C GLN A 662 35.73 32.17 -21.17
N LEU A 663 36.00 31.09 -20.42
CA LEU A 663 35.56 30.96 -19.03
C LEU A 663 36.25 32.02 -18.14
N TRP A 664 37.54 32.30 -18.38
CA TRP A 664 38.28 33.37 -17.68
C TRP A 664 37.81 34.78 -18.03
N LYS A 665 37.23 35.01 -19.21
CA LYS A 665 36.69 36.33 -19.60
C LYS A 665 35.32 36.62 -18.98
N ASN A 666 34.58 35.59 -18.55
CA ASN A 666 33.25 35.75 -17.99
C ASN A 666 33.25 35.91 -16.45
N ASP A 667 34.35 35.58 -15.77
CA ASP A 667 34.50 35.71 -14.31
C ASP A 667 35.24 37.00 -13.86
N ALA A 668 35.36 38.00 -14.74
CA ALA A 668 35.81 39.33 -14.33
C ALA A 668 34.61 40.17 -13.83
N PRO A 669 34.57 40.60 -12.56
CA PRO A 669 33.44 41.35 -12.01
C PRO A 669 33.36 42.74 -12.63
N THR A 670 32.25 43.01 -13.33
CA THR A 670 31.89 44.35 -13.80
C THR A 670 31.35 45.16 -12.62
N VAL A 671 32.23 45.89 -11.94
CA VAL A 671 31.82 47.02 -11.10
C VAL A 671 31.40 48.15 -12.03
N THR A 672 30.11 48.46 -12.06
CA THR A 672 29.58 49.69 -12.67
C THR A 672 28.77 50.43 -11.61
N GLU A 673 29.44 51.32 -10.88
CA GLU A 673 28.78 52.45 -10.24
C GLU A 673 28.70 53.59 -11.25
N SER A 674 27.47 54.02 -11.53
CA SER A 674 27.14 55.20 -12.32
C SER A 674 27.06 56.43 -11.42
N VAL A 675 28.00 57.36 -11.51
CA VAL A 675 27.74 58.77 -11.15
C VAL A 675 28.50 59.71 -12.12
N ASP A 676 27.72 60.65 -12.65
CA ASP A 676 28.00 61.88 -13.39
C ASP A 676 29.42 62.21 -13.89
N GLY A 677 29.46 62.53 -15.18
CA GLY A 677 30.59 63.20 -15.81
C GLY A 677 30.64 64.69 -15.47
N SER A 678 31.78 65.14 -14.94
CA SER A 678 32.29 66.49 -15.19
C SER A 678 33.75 66.41 -15.69
N VAL A 679 33.87 66.83 -16.95
CA VAL A 679 34.98 67.44 -17.70
C VAL A 679 36.41 67.48 -17.08
N GLN A 680 37.34 67.00 -17.91
CA GLN A 680 38.78 67.36 -18.04
C GLN A 680 39.81 66.82 -17.02
N GLY A 681 40.65 65.90 -17.51
CA GLY A 681 42.00 66.30 -17.93
C GLY A 681 43.20 65.90 -17.06
N LYS A 682 43.97 64.95 -17.61
CA LYS A 682 45.45 64.81 -17.59
C LYS A 682 46.16 64.04 -16.46
N GLN A 683 47.05 63.16 -16.96
CA GLN A 683 48.41 62.79 -16.53
C GLN A 683 48.62 61.52 -15.66
N VAL A 684 49.13 60.50 -16.35
CA VAL A 684 50.04 59.39 -15.95
C VAL A 684 51.43 60.00 -15.62
N PRO A 685 52.37 59.46 -14.79
CA PRO A 685 52.75 58.06 -14.42
C PRO A 685 52.94 57.86 -12.89
N THR A 686 53.33 56.74 -12.26
CA THR A 686 54.52 55.86 -12.39
C THR A 686 54.45 54.78 -11.26
N ALA A 687 55.17 53.66 -11.40
CA ALA A 687 55.22 52.52 -10.47
C ALA A 687 56.26 52.69 -9.31
N PRO A 688 56.66 51.63 -8.57
CA PRO A 688 56.33 51.26 -7.16
C PRO A 688 57.57 51.43 -6.20
N PRO A 689 57.59 51.06 -4.89
CA PRO A 689 57.70 49.66 -4.42
C PRO A 689 57.26 49.30 -2.95
N GLU A 690 57.16 47.98 -2.69
CA GLU A 690 57.56 47.19 -1.48
C GLU A 690 56.90 47.28 -0.07
N PRO A 691 57.04 46.23 0.79
CA PRO A 691 55.98 45.73 1.69
C PRO A 691 56.28 45.69 3.23
N GLU A 692 55.20 45.45 4.00
CA GLU A 692 55.10 44.87 5.38
C GLU A 692 55.65 45.68 6.60
N PRO A 693 55.26 45.42 7.89
CA PRO A 693 54.24 44.52 8.51
C PRO A 693 53.40 45.23 9.67
N PRO A 694 53.05 44.67 10.87
CA PRO A 694 51.65 44.33 11.24
C PRO A 694 51.07 44.92 12.58
N ARG A 695 49.71 44.83 12.73
CA ARG A 695 48.83 44.88 13.96
C ARG A 695 48.79 46.19 14.79
N PRO A 696 47.80 46.44 15.70
CA PRO A 696 46.73 45.59 16.28
C PRO A 696 45.29 46.18 16.34
N MET A 697 44.33 45.38 16.84
CA MET A 697 42.92 45.69 17.19
C MET A 697 42.79 46.76 18.29
N PRO A 698 41.64 47.48 18.37
CA PRO A 698 40.68 47.25 19.48
C PRO A 698 39.19 47.52 19.10
N GLU A 699 38.23 46.73 19.61
CA GLU A 699 37.27 47.03 20.71
C GLU A 699 35.85 47.42 20.25
N ALA A 700 34.87 46.88 20.98
CA ALA A 700 33.42 47.05 20.81
C ALA A 700 32.88 48.30 21.53
N PRO A 701 31.61 48.66 21.26
CA PRO A 701 30.71 48.96 22.39
C PRO A 701 29.27 48.42 22.25
N LYS A 702 28.55 48.59 23.37
CA LYS A 702 27.25 48.07 23.83
C LYS A 702 26.06 48.97 23.48
N GLU A 703 24.82 48.43 23.59
CA GLU A 703 23.57 49.03 24.15
C GLU A 703 22.42 47.97 24.00
N GLU A 704 21.72 47.45 25.05
CA GLU A 704 20.56 47.99 25.82
C GLU A 704 19.43 48.57 24.93
N GLY A 705 18.13 48.24 24.98
CA GLY A 705 17.27 47.29 25.71
C GLY A 705 15.77 47.55 25.40
N MET A 706 14.94 46.50 25.44
CA MET A 706 13.49 46.45 25.77
C MET A 706 12.38 46.68 24.69
N MET A 707 11.67 45.60 24.29
CA MET A 707 10.25 45.30 24.61
C MET A 707 9.72 44.07 23.81
N MET A 708 9.07 43.13 24.51
CA MET A 708 8.32 41.98 23.97
C MET A 708 6.81 42.19 24.20
N PRO A 709 5.95 41.52 23.41
CA PRO A 709 5.04 40.56 24.03
C PRO A 709 5.07 39.18 23.37
N SER A 710 4.74 38.20 24.20
CA SER A 710 4.88 36.75 24.07
C SER A 710 3.86 36.08 23.15
N SER A 711 4.33 35.18 22.29
CA SER A 711 3.60 33.99 21.86
C SER A 711 4.59 32.85 21.61
N THR A 712 4.45 31.76 22.35
CA THR A 712 5.06 30.45 22.08
C THR A 712 3.96 29.49 21.63
N PRO A 713 4.29 28.56 20.72
CA PRO A 713 4.46 27.19 21.18
C PRO A 713 5.75 26.55 20.65
N PHE A 714 6.43 25.80 21.52
CA PHE A 714 7.58 24.97 21.16
C PHE A 714 7.45 23.62 21.85
N PHE A 715 7.43 22.54 21.05
CA PHE A 715 7.93 21.23 21.44
C PHE A 715 8.98 20.88 20.40
N GLY A 716 10.24 20.85 20.84
CA GLY A 716 11.39 20.52 20.03
C GLY A 716 11.52 19.02 19.81
N VAL A 717 11.96 18.68 18.59
CA VAL A 717 12.82 17.52 18.35
C VAL A 717 14.02 18.08 17.58
N ASP A 718 15.18 18.06 18.22
CA ASP A 718 16.44 18.54 17.65
C ASP A 718 16.78 17.73 16.38
N GLY A 719 16.61 18.38 15.22
CA GLY A 719 17.06 17.88 13.94
C GLY A 719 18.53 18.24 13.72
N HIS A 720 19.44 17.30 13.93
CA HIS A 720 20.66 17.25 13.13
C HIS A 720 20.34 16.48 11.84
N PHE A 721 19.70 17.17 10.88
CA PHE A 721 19.73 16.72 9.50
C PHE A 721 21.08 17.13 8.90
N ALA A 722 21.81 16.15 8.36
CA ALA A 722 22.99 16.40 7.56
C ALA A 722 22.62 17.31 6.39
N SER A 723 23.39 18.39 6.20
CA SER A 723 23.27 19.31 5.09
C SER A 723 23.42 18.56 3.75
N PHE A 724 22.46 18.77 2.84
CA PHE A 724 22.57 18.35 1.44
C PHE A 724 23.77 19.05 0.77
N PRO A 725 24.49 18.39 -0.17
CA PRO A 725 25.66 18.98 -0.82
C PRO A 725 25.25 20.15 -1.71
N GLN A 726 26.04 21.23 -1.68
CA GLN A 726 25.77 22.47 -2.42
C GLN A 726 26.42 22.52 -3.82
N SER A 727 27.01 21.42 -4.30
CA SER A 727 27.65 21.37 -5.63
C SER A 727 27.36 20.06 -6.37
N LEU A 728 27.34 20.14 -7.70
CA LEU A 728 26.96 19.04 -8.60
C LEU A 728 27.98 17.89 -8.64
N ASP A 729 29.22 18.14 -8.20
CA ASP A 729 30.31 17.14 -8.23
C ASP A 729 30.21 16.13 -7.07
N ASP A 730 29.48 16.46 -5.99
CA ASP A 730 29.28 15.58 -4.83
C ASP A 730 28.16 14.54 -5.06
N PHE A 731 27.34 14.70 -6.10
CA PHE A 731 26.24 13.77 -6.41
C PHE A 731 26.74 12.46 -7.06
N THR A 732 27.89 12.51 -7.73
CA THR A 732 28.53 11.35 -8.37
C THR A 732 29.25 10.42 -7.39
N ALA A 733 29.62 10.92 -6.20
CA ALA A 733 30.32 10.13 -5.18
C ALA A 733 29.39 9.21 -4.36
N PHE A 734 28.07 9.41 -4.42
CA PHE A 734 27.11 8.62 -3.64
C PHE A 734 26.83 7.22 -4.24
N PHE A 735 27.21 6.98 -5.50
CA PHE A 735 26.95 5.73 -6.23
C PHE A 735 28.20 5.01 -6.75
N GLY A 736 29.40 5.41 -6.33
CA GLY A 736 30.61 4.74 -6.78
C GLY A 736 31.79 4.94 -5.85
N ASN A 737 32.06 3.97 -4.99
CA ASN A 737 33.42 3.60 -4.58
C ASN A 737 33.43 2.30 -3.76
N GLU A 738 33.37 1.17 -4.46
CA GLU A 738 34.18 0.02 -4.10
C GLU A 738 35.02 -0.30 -5.33
N PHE A 739 36.28 0.14 -5.35
CA PHE A 739 37.45 -0.56 -5.90
C PHE A 739 38.68 0.32 -5.68
N GLY A 740 39.44 0.00 -4.64
CA GLY A 740 40.75 0.59 -4.41
C GLY A 740 41.77 0.09 -5.42
N THR A 741 42.63 1.00 -5.89
CA THR A 741 43.87 0.66 -6.58
C THR A 741 45.04 1.05 -5.69
N ASN A 742 45.61 0.05 -5.00
CA ASN A 742 46.99 0.10 -4.52
C ASN A 742 47.91 0.12 -5.75
N ILE A 743 48.73 1.15 -5.87
CA ILE A 743 49.97 1.09 -6.65
C ILE A 743 51.08 1.51 -5.69
N ASP A 744 51.83 0.51 -5.24
CA ASP A 744 53.16 0.66 -4.65
C ASP A 744 54.09 1.31 -5.68
N SER A 745 54.73 2.41 -5.30
CA SER A 745 55.95 2.90 -5.93
C SER A 745 57.06 2.97 -4.89
N GLY A 746 57.94 1.97 -4.89
CA GLY A 746 59.20 2.03 -4.20
C GLY A 746 60.23 2.80 -5.03
N HIS A 747 60.86 3.81 -4.44
CA HIS A 747 62.30 4.09 -4.48
C HIS A 747 62.59 5.39 -3.71
N GLY A 748 63.50 5.30 -2.73
CA GLY A 748 64.09 6.45 -2.02
C GLY A 748 63.71 6.53 -0.56
#